data_AF-A0A612U7J8-F1
#
_entry.id   AF-A0A612U7J8-F1
#
_cell.length_a   1.000
_cell.length_b   1.000
_cell.length_c   1.000
_cell.angle_alpha   90.00
_cell.angle_beta   90.00
_cell.angle_gamma   90.00
#
_symmetry.space_group_name_H-M   'P 1'
#
loop_
_entity.id
_entity.type
_entity.pdbx_description
1 polymer ?
#
loop_
_entity_poly.entity_id
_entity_poly.type
_entity_poly.pdbx_seq_one_letter_code
_entity_poly.pdbx_strand_id
1 'polypeptide(L)'
;MTLAIATPVIAVCDNHGITIRTLNWNRVDKDSPRRLLVTHTRLDTASRATVQRDPRRFAAWRQDDTALPNLSCMASLTGQVLKRVSTDSGWQVTRFDAASHAAWSIDSRGAVHTQAYDTLGRPQSGSEQLKGEAFRISWRHAYTDTGSADANAQKNNLRGLCVQRWDDSGLQTVESVALSGAIIRQTQQFLLSAQAQPDWPEDDAGRQALLEDKIYLSTISADARGNSLNQTDAMGNQQSWRYDISSHVKSQYATLSDGKKQTLLEGIVWSAASQILEENSGNGVTTTYRYEPETQRLSAMSALRADSIRLQDLDYGYDNTGNLISITDNTIATCYFQNQQTDGLREFTYDALYQLLEATGRENAGNTTAPYAILPAPIPTDSNQTVSYARSYRYDDSGNLLSLSHQGAASFTRAMAISDVSNRSRLQNDAGTLTPDDVDTVFDACGNLLNLQVSATASDPLIWSASNHLQTVNLLDRNGDIQQSDREIYQYSAGMRMRKQTRILTKADSNLWTVDEVRYLPGLELRRYWQETITGDTVTSQEATEELHVITTQAGRAGIRVLHWKTGKPDSIDNDQARWQISDNIYALELDAQGQTISREEYYPFGGTAVWAARSELETSYKVIRYSGKERDGTGLYYYGYRYYAPWLCRWTAADPGQEIDGLNLYRMVRNNPLTLTDESGLAPGGKSAQPSASEERFKSLVPTLINIVRAQISDARQALEGNARVVPQNSGWAYLQNVWERWNPLNNNPSSSTNKPNEINNETRSLIKDYMGNDSKETIKILKDALEKMDQAAAALNENSFRNINEDPYTPKNAAACVGSNEHILYDTTKNISIYINYEETGKRHLYDIATVIIHEMTHLVLKTKDYCNSQTVPFPGQFDGKSTKKLRQYANQPNNTPLTGADNIANLISLLYYSQAGDTQTKSLYTRYKQSLSKSGWQESLLDFSGAMPEVSWPRVNSAEIQRRVLPVSRIKPASAH
;
A
#
# COMPACT_ATOMS: atom_id res chain seq x y z
N MET A 1 36.84 6.93 -2.77
CA MET A 1 35.55 7.20 -3.44
C MET A 1 34.60 6.04 -3.14
N THR A 2 33.33 6.31 -2.81
CA THR A 2 32.33 5.26 -2.63
C THR A 2 31.70 4.88 -3.98
N LEU A 3 31.00 3.74 -4.01
CA LEU A 3 30.28 3.25 -5.20
C LEU A 3 29.27 4.29 -5.72
N ALA A 4 28.64 5.04 -4.83
CA ALA A 4 27.61 6.04 -5.15
C ALA A 4 28.16 7.38 -5.69
N ILE A 5 29.48 7.58 -5.73
CA ILE A 5 30.04 8.85 -6.20
C ILE A 5 29.80 9.00 -7.70
N ALA A 6 29.15 10.12 -8.05
CA ALA A 6 28.86 10.53 -9.41
C ALA A 6 28.05 9.49 -10.20
N THR A 7 27.10 8.84 -9.51
CA THR A 7 26.04 8.00 -10.09
C THR A 7 24.64 8.59 -9.80
N PRO A 8 24.34 9.84 -10.23
CA PRO A 8 23.04 10.45 -9.98
C PRO A 8 21.94 9.82 -10.86
N VAL A 9 20.69 10.05 -10.49
CA VAL A 9 19.54 9.85 -11.39
C VAL A 9 19.17 11.21 -11.97
N ILE A 10 19.15 11.34 -13.30
CA ILE A 10 18.83 12.62 -13.97
C ILE A 10 17.63 12.43 -14.90
N ALA A 11 16.56 13.18 -14.65
CA ALA A 11 15.45 13.30 -15.59
C ALA A 11 15.73 14.43 -16.61
N VAL A 12 15.60 14.12 -17.89
CA VAL A 12 15.73 15.07 -18.99
C VAL A 12 14.35 15.28 -19.59
N CYS A 13 13.87 16.52 -19.55
CA CYS A 13 12.57 16.89 -20.06
C CYS A 13 12.64 17.52 -21.46
N ASP A 14 11.57 17.39 -22.23
CA ASP A 14 11.36 18.18 -23.44
C ASP A 14 10.88 19.62 -23.12
N ASN A 15 10.57 20.40 -24.15
CA ASN A 15 10.06 21.76 -24.02
C ASN A 15 8.62 21.87 -23.48
N HIS A 16 7.97 20.74 -23.20
CA HIS A 16 6.64 20.66 -22.57
C HIS A 16 6.73 20.16 -21.11
N GLY A 17 7.94 19.92 -20.59
CA GLY A 17 8.14 19.39 -19.24
C GLY A 17 7.96 17.89 -19.12
N ILE A 18 7.79 17.15 -20.22
CA ILE A 18 7.65 15.69 -20.23
C ILE A 18 9.04 15.07 -20.13
N THR A 19 9.25 14.14 -19.19
CA THR A 19 10.50 13.38 -19.11
C THR A 19 10.64 12.47 -20.33
N ILE A 20 11.63 12.74 -21.17
CA ILE A 20 11.94 11.96 -22.38
C ILE A 20 13.13 11.03 -22.20
N ARG A 21 13.98 11.29 -21.19
CA ARG A 21 15.05 10.37 -20.79
C ARG A 21 15.24 10.38 -19.29
N THR A 22 15.50 9.21 -18.72
CA THR A 22 16.06 9.07 -17.38
C THR A 22 17.45 8.48 -17.51
N LEU A 23 18.46 9.24 -17.07
CA LEU A 23 19.85 8.87 -17.11
C LEU A 23 20.24 8.28 -15.75
N ASN A 24 20.70 7.05 -15.75
CA ASN A 24 21.25 6.35 -14.60
C ASN A 24 22.70 5.97 -14.91
N TRP A 25 23.56 5.91 -13.89
CA TRP A 25 24.92 5.40 -14.05
C TRP A 25 25.11 4.19 -13.14
N ASN A 26 25.48 3.06 -13.74
CA ASN A 26 25.80 1.85 -12.99
C ASN A 26 27.32 1.60 -12.96
N ARG A 27 27.77 0.91 -11.91
CA ARG A 27 29.12 0.38 -11.70
C ARG A 27 29.05 -0.67 -10.60
N VAL A 28 29.91 -1.68 -10.66
CA VAL A 28 29.91 -2.82 -9.72
C VAL A 28 30.91 -2.65 -8.57
N ASP A 29 31.91 -1.79 -8.74
CA ASP A 29 32.87 -1.42 -7.69
C ASP A 29 33.35 0.03 -7.87
N LYS A 30 34.09 0.55 -6.89
CA LYS A 30 34.56 1.95 -6.82
C LYS A 30 35.65 2.32 -7.84
N ASP A 31 36.22 1.35 -8.54
CA ASP A 31 37.27 1.51 -9.54
C ASP A 31 36.77 1.17 -10.95
N SER A 32 35.66 0.41 -11.06
CA SER A 32 34.95 0.12 -12.30
C SER A 32 34.48 1.38 -13.03
N PRO A 33 34.55 1.42 -14.38
CA PRO A 33 34.05 2.55 -15.16
C PRO A 33 32.53 2.69 -14.98
N ARG A 34 32.06 3.94 -14.92
CA ARG A 34 30.63 4.25 -14.90
C ARG A 34 30.02 3.97 -16.27
N ARG A 35 28.96 3.19 -16.28
CA ARG A 35 28.17 2.86 -17.48
C ARG A 35 26.85 3.62 -17.45
N LEU A 36 26.61 4.44 -18.47
CA LEU A 36 25.37 5.20 -18.62
C LEU A 36 24.24 4.30 -19.14
N LEU A 37 23.14 4.27 -18.41
CA LEU A 37 21.90 3.59 -18.74
C LEU A 37 20.82 4.64 -19.00
N VAL A 38 20.16 4.55 -20.15
CA VAL A 38 19.18 5.56 -20.58
C VAL A 38 17.83 4.89 -20.77
N THR A 39 16.91 5.13 -19.85
CA THR A 39 15.48 4.88 -20.10
C THR A 39 14.98 6.01 -21.00
N HIS A 40 14.23 5.67 -22.04
CA HIS A 40 13.80 6.63 -23.05
C HIS A 40 12.29 6.60 -23.23
N THR A 41 11.68 7.77 -23.27
CA THR A 41 10.25 7.98 -23.52
C THR A 41 10.08 8.95 -24.68
N ARG A 42 9.18 8.61 -25.61
CA ARG A 42 8.84 9.46 -26.75
C ARG A 42 7.33 9.49 -26.92
N LEU A 43 6.76 10.68 -27.06
CA LEU A 43 5.42 10.85 -27.61
C LEU A 43 5.51 10.92 -29.14
N ASP A 44 4.92 9.97 -29.83
CA ASP A 44 4.71 10.05 -31.27
C ASP A 44 3.43 10.84 -31.54
N THR A 45 3.58 12.07 -32.01
CA THR A 45 2.45 12.98 -32.28
C THR A 45 1.58 12.51 -33.44
N ALA A 46 2.12 11.74 -34.39
CA ALA A 46 1.35 11.25 -35.54
C ALA A 46 0.38 10.14 -35.12
N SER A 47 0.84 9.21 -34.28
CA SER A 47 0.04 8.09 -33.78
C SER A 47 -0.63 8.35 -32.42
N ARG A 48 -0.29 9.46 -31.74
CA ARG A 48 -0.62 9.74 -30.33
C ARG A 48 -0.19 8.61 -29.38
N ALA A 49 0.87 7.90 -29.75
CA ALA A 49 1.39 6.80 -28.95
C ALA A 49 2.55 7.27 -28.07
N THR A 50 2.49 6.94 -26.79
CA THR A 50 3.66 7.03 -25.91
C THR A 50 4.46 5.76 -26.03
N VAL A 51 5.74 5.89 -26.34
CA VAL A 51 6.67 4.78 -26.53
C VAL A 51 7.75 4.84 -25.45
N GLN A 52 7.97 3.74 -24.74
CA GLN A 52 8.96 3.64 -23.67
C GLN A 52 9.95 2.50 -23.93
N ARG A 53 11.23 2.76 -23.62
CA ARG A 53 12.35 1.83 -23.77
C ARG A 53 13.17 1.82 -22.50
N ASP A 54 13.48 0.65 -22.00
CA ASP A 54 14.51 0.44 -21.00
C ASP A 54 15.91 0.69 -21.62
N PRO A 55 16.98 0.70 -20.80
CA PRO A 55 18.33 0.94 -21.30
C PRO A 55 18.80 -0.04 -22.39
N ARG A 56 18.46 -1.32 -22.29
CA ARG A 56 18.86 -2.35 -23.27
C ARG A 56 18.14 -2.16 -24.60
N ARG A 57 16.82 -1.94 -24.57
CA ARG A 57 16.00 -1.69 -25.77
C ARG A 57 16.29 -0.32 -26.38
N PHE A 58 16.67 0.68 -25.58
CA PHE A 58 17.14 1.95 -26.10
C PHE A 58 18.49 1.80 -26.82
N ALA A 59 19.42 1.02 -26.26
CA ALA A 59 20.68 0.72 -26.93
C ALA A 59 20.47 0.00 -28.27
N ALA A 60 19.59 -1.02 -28.30
CA ALA A 60 19.20 -1.71 -29.53
C ALA A 60 18.59 -0.74 -30.55
N TRP A 61 17.65 0.13 -30.12
CA TRP A 61 17.02 1.13 -30.99
C TRP A 61 18.00 2.15 -31.59
N ARG A 62 19.09 2.48 -30.89
CA ARG A 62 20.12 3.36 -31.45
C ARG A 62 20.97 2.69 -32.54
N GLN A 63 21.04 1.37 -32.54
CA GLN A 63 21.76 0.60 -33.56
C GLN A 63 20.86 0.27 -34.74
N ASP A 64 19.59 -0.04 -34.47
CA ASP A 64 18.55 -0.36 -35.44
C ASP A 64 17.24 0.32 -35.02
N ASP A 65 16.79 1.32 -35.78
CA ASP A 65 15.61 2.11 -35.44
C ASP A 65 14.28 1.33 -35.53
N THR A 66 14.32 0.11 -36.07
CA THR A 66 13.19 -0.83 -36.11
C THR A 66 13.05 -1.65 -34.83
N ALA A 67 14.04 -1.62 -33.93
CA ALA A 67 13.99 -2.37 -32.67
C ALA A 67 12.77 -1.97 -31.81
N LEU A 68 11.97 -2.99 -31.47
CA LEU A 68 10.73 -2.83 -30.70
C LEU A 68 10.96 -2.15 -29.34
N PRO A 69 10.11 -1.19 -28.95
CA PRO A 69 10.13 -0.65 -27.60
C PRO A 69 9.56 -1.64 -26.58
N ASN A 70 9.90 -1.48 -25.29
CA ASN A 70 9.27 -2.28 -24.23
C ASN A 70 7.75 -2.06 -24.18
N LEU A 71 7.32 -0.81 -24.35
CA LEU A 71 5.93 -0.39 -24.26
C LEU A 71 5.58 0.63 -25.34
N SER A 72 4.40 0.45 -25.94
CA SER A 72 3.72 1.47 -26.76
C SER A 72 2.26 1.56 -26.34
N CYS A 73 1.81 2.75 -25.94
CA CYS A 73 0.45 3.01 -25.50
C CYS A 73 -0.20 4.06 -26.39
N MET A 74 -1.25 3.68 -27.11
CA MET A 74 -2.08 4.58 -27.90
C MET A 74 -3.28 5.04 -27.09
N ALA A 75 -3.41 6.35 -26.90
CA ALA A 75 -4.50 6.94 -26.14
C ALA A 75 -5.66 7.43 -27.04
N SER A 76 -6.85 7.51 -26.45
CA SER A 76 -7.99 8.26 -26.96
C SER A 76 -7.68 9.77 -26.94
N LEU A 77 -8.55 10.58 -27.54
CA LEU A 77 -8.44 12.05 -27.45
C LEU A 77 -8.60 12.58 -26.02
N THR A 78 -9.20 11.78 -25.13
CA THR A 78 -9.38 12.09 -23.70
C THR A 78 -8.28 11.49 -22.82
N GLY A 79 -7.27 10.83 -23.39
CA GLY A 79 -6.13 10.28 -22.68
C GLY A 79 -6.28 8.83 -22.19
N GLN A 80 -7.42 8.17 -22.43
CA GLN A 80 -7.61 6.76 -22.04
C GLN A 80 -6.79 5.84 -22.96
N VAL A 81 -6.02 4.90 -22.39
CA VAL A 81 -5.23 3.94 -23.18
C VAL A 81 -6.17 2.96 -23.88
N LEU A 82 -6.26 3.07 -25.21
CA LEU A 82 -7.09 2.21 -26.06
C LEU A 82 -6.34 0.96 -26.51
N LYS A 83 -5.04 1.09 -26.77
CA LYS A 83 -4.17 -0.02 -27.12
C LYS A 83 -2.87 0.07 -26.34
N ARG A 84 -2.54 -0.99 -25.63
CA ARG A 84 -1.26 -1.19 -24.95
C ARG A 84 -0.51 -2.29 -25.69
N VAL A 85 0.77 -2.10 -25.98
CA VAL A 85 1.64 -3.11 -26.60
C VAL A 85 2.90 -3.22 -25.77
N SER A 86 3.06 -4.32 -25.06
CA SER A 86 4.23 -4.64 -24.27
C SER A 86 5.00 -5.79 -24.91
N THR A 87 6.32 -5.75 -24.91
CA THR A 87 7.15 -6.91 -25.30
C THR A 87 7.10 -8.03 -24.27
N ASP A 88 6.81 -7.70 -23.02
CA ASP A 88 6.78 -8.66 -21.91
C ASP A 88 5.40 -9.32 -21.82
N SER A 89 4.33 -8.50 -21.83
CA SER A 89 2.96 -8.96 -21.60
C SER A 89 2.06 -8.95 -22.86
N GLY A 90 2.64 -8.79 -24.04
CA GLY A 90 1.89 -8.73 -25.30
C GLY A 90 1.03 -7.47 -25.46
N TRP A 91 0.08 -7.52 -26.41
CA TRP A 91 -0.80 -6.41 -26.72
C TRP A 91 -2.20 -6.60 -26.13
N GLN A 92 -2.84 -5.48 -25.76
CA GLN A 92 -4.20 -5.43 -25.27
C GLN A 92 -4.92 -4.24 -25.92
N VAL A 93 -6.15 -4.46 -26.37
CA VAL A 93 -7.06 -3.38 -26.82
C VAL A 93 -8.24 -3.32 -25.88
N THR A 94 -8.54 -2.12 -25.40
CA THR A 94 -9.67 -1.86 -24.49
C THR A 94 -10.58 -0.81 -25.09
N ARG A 95 -11.88 -1.09 -25.07
CA ARG A 95 -12.92 -0.16 -25.46
C ARG A 95 -13.69 0.28 -24.23
N PHE A 96 -13.83 1.60 -24.11
CA PHE A 96 -14.63 2.22 -23.07
C PHE A 96 -16.00 2.63 -23.61
N ASP A 97 -17.01 2.61 -22.74
CA ASP A 97 -18.31 3.23 -23.01
C ASP A 97 -18.25 4.76 -22.86
N ALA A 98 -19.36 5.44 -23.11
CA ALA A 98 -19.44 6.90 -22.98
C ALA A 98 -19.30 7.40 -21.53
N ALA A 99 -19.49 6.53 -20.54
CA ALA A 99 -19.28 6.80 -19.12
C ALA A 99 -17.86 6.44 -18.67
N SER A 100 -16.97 6.10 -19.61
CA SER A 100 -15.57 5.71 -19.36
C SER A 100 -15.38 4.38 -18.65
N HIS A 101 -16.39 3.52 -18.59
CA HIS A 101 -16.24 2.16 -18.09
C HIS A 101 -15.66 1.24 -19.16
N ALA A 102 -14.80 0.30 -18.77
CA ALA A 102 -14.27 -0.71 -19.68
C ALA A 102 -15.39 -1.71 -20.05
N ALA A 103 -15.87 -1.66 -21.29
CA ALA A 103 -16.99 -2.50 -21.74
C ALA A 103 -16.51 -3.78 -22.45
N TRP A 104 -15.36 -3.70 -23.12
CA TRP A 104 -14.81 -4.79 -23.92
C TRP A 104 -13.30 -4.69 -23.99
N SER A 105 -12.61 -5.83 -23.95
CA SER A 105 -11.18 -5.90 -24.27
C SER A 105 -10.81 -7.19 -24.97
N ILE A 106 -9.71 -7.18 -25.71
CA ILE A 106 -9.06 -8.38 -26.22
C ILE A 106 -7.55 -8.29 -26.01
N ASP A 107 -6.91 -9.41 -25.70
CA ASP A 107 -5.46 -9.50 -25.52
C ASP A 107 -4.75 -10.30 -26.63
N SER A 108 -3.44 -10.44 -26.51
CA SER A 108 -2.58 -11.12 -27.48
C SER A 108 -2.76 -12.63 -27.53
N ARG A 109 -3.38 -13.27 -26.53
CA ARG A 109 -3.84 -14.66 -26.62
C ARG A 109 -5.16 -14.78 -27.37
N GLY A 110 -5.79 -13.65 -27.70
CA GLY A 110 -7.14 -13.59 -28.24
C GLY A 110 -8.21 -13.82 -27.17
N ALA A 111 -7.89 -13.62 -25.89
CA ALA A 111 -8.87 -13.65 -24.82
C ALA A 111 -9.74 -12.39 -24.88
N VAL A 112 -11.02 -12.56 -25.18
CA VAL A 112 -12.01 -11.50 -25.20
C VAL A 112 -12.69 -11.42 -23.85
N HIS A 113 -12.72 -10.23 -23.27
CA HIS A 113 -13.45 -9.94 -22.03
C HIS A 113 -14.54 -8.92 -22.32
N THR A 114 -15.74 -9.12 -21.79
CA THR A 114 -16.82 -8.12 -21.85
C THR A 114 -17.39 -7.88 -20.47
N GLN A 115 -17.85 -6.65 -20.22
CA GLN A 115 -18.48 -6.29 -18.95
C GLN A 115 -19.80 -5.58 -19.21
N ALA A 116 -20.84 -6.05 -18.54
CA ALA A 116 -22.14 -5.42 -18.51
C ALA A 116 -22.29 -4.63 -17.21
N TYR A 117 -22.93 -3.47 -17.33
CA TYR A 117 -23.16 -2.55 -16.23
C TYR A 117 -24.67 -2.34 -16.06
N ASP A 118 -25.10 -2.12 -14.82
CA ASP A 118 -26.47 -1.72 -14.55
C ASP A 118 -26.71 -0.24 -14.92
N THR A 119 -27.94 0.24 -14.73
CA THR A 119 -28.32 1.62 -15.07
C THR A 119 -27.60 2.69 -14.23
N LEU A 120 -26.96 2.31 -13.12
CA LEU A 120 -26.15 3.18 -12.28
C LEU A 120 -24.65 3.10 -12.61
N GLY A 121 -24.26 2.31 -13.62
CA GLY A 121 -22.87 2.13 -14.04
C GLY A 121 -22.10 1.15 -13.16
N ARG A 122 -22.77 0.30 -12.39
CA ARG A 122 -22.10 -0.71 -11.54
C ARG A 122 -21.90 -2.02 -12.32
N PRO A 123 -20.77 -2.71 -12.18
CA PRO A 123 -20.54 -3.98 -12.87
C PRO A 123 -21.55 -5.04 -12.43
N GLN A 124 -22.32 -5.59 -13.37
CA GLN A 124 -23.38 -6.57 -13.13
C GLN A 124 -22.95 -7.99 -13.53
N SER A 125 -22.23 -8.14 -14.64
CA SER A 125 -21.67 -9.42 -15.08
C SER A 125 -20.48 -9.21 -16.00
N GLY A 126 -19.61 -10.21 -16.06
CA GLY A 126 -18.55 -10.25 -17.04
C GLY A 126 -18.46 -11.60 -17.71
N SER A 127 -18.03 -11.56 -18.96
CA SER A 127 -17.81 -12.75 -19.77
C SER A 127 -16.37 -12.81 -20.21
N GLU A 128 -15.89 -14.03 -20.45
CA GLU A 128 -14.61 -14.27 -21.10
C GLU A 128 -14.73 -15.34 -22.18
N GLN A 129 -13.87 -15.24 -23.18
CA GLN A 129 -13.70 -16.24 -24.22
C GLN A 129 -12.24 -16.24 -24.68
N LEU A 130 -11.52 -17.32 -24.39
CA LEU A 130 -10.22 -17.54 -25.00
C LEU A 130 -10.38 -18.01 -26.46
N LYS A 131 -9.43 -17.67 -27.33
CA LYS A 131 -9.48 -18.05 -28.74
C LYS A 131 -9.60 -19.57 -28.90
N GLY A 132 -10.70 -20.01 -29.51
CA GLY A 132 -10.97 -21.44 -29.75
C GLY A 132 -11.72 -22.13 -28.61
N GLU A 133 -11.97 -21.43 -27.50
CA GLU A 133 -12.76 -21.92 -26.37
C GLU A 133 -14.20 -21.39 -26.41
N ALA A 134 -15.05 -22.02 -25.59
CA ALA A 134 -16.43 -21.60 -25.44
C ALA A 134 -16.51 -20.24 -24.72
N PHE A 135 -17.46 -19.42 -25.15
CA PHE A 135 -17.87 -18.24 -24.41
C PHE A 135 -18.50 -18.64 -23.08
N ARG A 136 -18.16 -17.94 -21.99
CA ARG A 136 -18.79 -18.12 -20.67
C ARG A 136 -19.00 -16.81 -19.94
N ILE A 137 -20.06 -16.72 -19.14
CA ILE A 137 -20.22 -15.69 -18.10
C ILE A 137 -19.40 -16.10 -16.89
N SER A 138 -18.17 -15.58 -16.78
CA SER A 138 -17.22 -15.96 -15.72
C SER A 138 -17.56 -15.39 -14.36
N TRP A 139 -18.33 -14.28 -14.29
CA TRP A 139 -18.80 -13.74 -13.01
C TRP A 139 -20.10 -12.94 -13.12
N ARG A 140 -20.82 -12.86 -12.00
CA ARG A 140 -22.02 -12.04 -11.80
C ARG A 140 -22.00 -11.34 -10.45
N HIS A 141 -22.64 -10.18 -10.36
CA HIS A 141 -22.84 -9.41 -9.15
C HIS A 141 -24.33 -9.09 -8.94
N ALA A 142 -24.79 -9.10 -7.70
CA ALA A 142 -26.11 -8.58 -7.33
C ALA A 142 -25.99 -7.47 -6.26
N TYR A 143 -26.87 -6.48 -6.39
CA TYR A 143 -26.93 -5.30 -5.52
C TYR A 143 -28.33 -5.18 -4.90
N THR A 144 -28.43 -4.60 -3.70
CA THR A 144 -29.70 -4.60 -2.92
C THR A 144 -30.71 -3.51 -3.28
N ASP A 145 -30.49 -2.77 -4.37
CA ASP A 145 -31.41 -1.69 -4.77
C ASP A 145 -32.65 -2.18 -5.53
N THR A 146 -32.63 -3.43 -5.99
CA THR A 146 -33.74 -4.07 -6.71
C THR A 146 -34.75 -4.67 -5.73
N GLY A 147 -35.50 -3.84 -5.00
CA GLY A 147 -36.63 -4.28 -4.18
C GLY A 147 -37.26 -3.19 -3.29
N SER A 148 -38.58 -3.14 -3.21
CA SER A 148 -39.33 -2.22 -2.34
C SER A 148 -38.95 -2.42 -0.87
N ALA A 149 -38.13 -1.50 -0.34
CA ALA A 149 -37.81 -1.39 1.08
C ALA A 149 -37.64 -2.77 1.76
N ASP A 150 -36.68 -3.58 1.29
CA ASP A 150 -36.33 -4.79 2.02
C ASP A 150 -35.83 -4.33 3.40
N ALA A 151 -36.67 -4.51 4.42
CA ALA A 151 -36.42 -4.03 5.77
C ALA A 151 -35.06 -4.56 6.28
N ASN A 152 -34.62 -5.69 5.74
CA ASN A 152 -33.33 -6.30 6.03
C ASN A 152 -32.15 -5.52 5.43
N ALA A 153 -32.25 -5.00 4.19
CA ALA A 153 -31.16 -4.26 3.58
C ALA A 153 -30.84 -2.94 4.33
N GLN A 154 -31.86 -2.23 4.81
CA GLN A 154 -31.64 -1.06 5.67
C GLN A 154 -31.11 -1.45 7.04
N LYS A 155 -31.71 -2.47 7.67
CA LYS A 155 -31.33 -2.96 9.00
C LYS A 155 -29.87 -3.45 9.05
N ASN A 156 -29.36 -3.96 7.93
CA ASN A 156 -28.03 -4.54 7.80
C ASN A 156 -27.02 -3.65 7.05
N ASN A 157 -27.37 -2.39 6.76
CA ASN A 157 -26.52 -1.41 6.05
C ASN A 157 -26.03 -1.88 4.66
N LEU A 158 -26.89 -2.55 3.89
CA LEU A 158 -26.53 -3.16 2.60
C LEU A 158 -26.89 -2.33 1.36
N ARG A 159 -27.67 -1.26 1.51
CA ARG A 159 -28.18 -0.45 0.39
C ARG A 159 -27.05 0.06 -0.51
N GLY A 160 -27.16 -0.16 -1.82
CA GLY A 160 -26.16 0.21 -2.81
C GLY A 160 -24.94 -0.68 -2.90
N LEU A 161 -24.74 -1.63 -1.97
CA LEU A 161 -23.59 -2.53 -1.95
C LEU A 161 -23.82 -3.76 -2.85
N CYS A 162 -22.72 -4.26 -3.43
CA CYS A 162 -22.68 -5.60 -4.00
C CYS A 162 -22.77 -6.60 -2.86
N VAL A 163 -23.85 -7.37 -2.81
CA VAL A 163 -24.11 -8.33 -1.73
C VAL A 163 -23.90 -9.77 -2.14
N GLN A 164 -23.88 -10.07 -3.44
CA GLN A 164 -23.58 -11.40 -3.94
C GLN A 164 -22.61 -11.29 -5.10
N ARG A 165 -21.57 -12.11 -5.05
CA ARG A 165 -20.55 -12.22 -6.09
C ARG A 165 -20.37 -13.68 -6.45
N TRP A 166 -20.71 -14.00 -7.69
CA TRP A 166 -20.45 -15.29 -8.30
C TRP A 166 -19.20 -15.17 -9.18
N ASP A 167 -18.19 -16.01 -8.98
CA ASP A 167 -16.95 -16.04 -9.79
C ASP A 167 -16.28 -17.43 -9.75
N ASP A 168 -15.03 -17.57 -10.21
CA ASP A 168 -14.34 -18.86 -10.26
C ASP A 168 -14.17 -19.55 -8.88
N SER A 169 -14.44 -18.85 -7.77
CA SER A 169 -14.43 -19.42 -6.41
C SER A 169 -15.77 -19.93 -5.90
N GLY A 170 -16.87 -19.66 -6.61
CA GLY A 170 -18.24 -19.94 -6.18
C GLY A 170 -19.02 -18.65 -5.88
N LEU A 171 -19.75 -18.62 -4.75
CA LEU A 171 -20.57 -17.48 -4.31
C LEU A 171 -20.05 -16.91 -2.99
N GLN A 172 -19.70 -15.62 -3.00
CA GLN A 172 -19.51 -14.82 -1.80
C GLN A 172 -20.75 -13.97 -1.53
N THR A 173 -21.28 -13.97 -0.30
CA THR A 173 -22.41 -13.13 0.10
C THR A 173 -22.06 -12.22 1.28
N VAL A 174 -22.39 -10.93 1.19
CA VAL A 174 -22.33 -9.96 2.30
C VAL A 174 -23.72 -9.82 2.90
N GLU A 175 -23.89 -10.29 4.14
CA GLU A 175 -25.20 -10.33 4.81
C GLU A 175 -25.41 -9.15 5.78
N SER A 176 -24.33 -8.53 6.27
CA SER A 176 -24.42 -7.37 7.16
C SER A 176 -23.13 -6.56 7.24
N VAL A 177 -23.28 -5.24 7.35
CA VAL A 177 -22.20 -4.25 7.45
C VAL A 177 -22.43 -3.36 8.67
N ALA A 178 -21.35 -3.02 9.39
CA ALA A 178 -21.40 -2.09 10.53
C ALA A 178 -21.62 -0.63 10.07
N LEU A 179 -21.99 0.26 11.00
CA LEU A 179 -22.10 1.70 10.72
C LEU A 179 -20.77 2.35 10.26
N SER A 180 -19.65 1.75 10.65
CA SER A 180 -18.30 2.12 10.21
C SER A 180 -17.98 1.68 8.77
N GLY A 181 -18.78 0.79 8.18
CA GLY A 181 -18.54 0.18 6.87
C GLY A 181 -17.84 -1.18 6.90
N ALA A 182 -17.44 -1.67 8.09
CA ALA A 182 -16.84 -3.00 8.21
C ALA A 182 -17.85 -4.12 7.88
N ILE A 183 -17.46 -5.11 7.09
CA ILE A 183 -18.27 -6.31 6.84
C ILE A 183 -18.30 -7.16 8.12
N ILE A 184 -19.46 -7.24 8.77
CA ILE A 184 -19.63 -7.95 10.04
C ILE A 184 -20.22 -9.34 9.88
N ARG A 185 -20.76 -9.66 8.70
CA ARG A 185 -21.31 -10.97 8.39
C ARG A 185 -21.19 -11.26 6.90
N GLN A 186 -20.47 -12.32 6.56
CA GLN A 186 -20.29 -12.77 5.18
C GLN A 186 -20.24 -14.29 5.08
N THR A 187 -20.64 -14.82 3.93
CA THR A 187 -20.59 -16.25 3.64
C THR A 187 -19.82 -16.54 2.35
N GLN A 188 -19.23 -17.73 2.28
CA GLN A 188 -18.67 -18.33 1.07
C GLN A 188 -19.35 -19.69 0.81
N GLN A 189 -19.76 -19.93 -0.43
CA GLN A 189 -20.08 -21.26 -0.97
C GLN A 189 -19.12 -21.54 -2.12
N PHE A 190 -18.49 -22.71 -2.15
CA PHE A 190 -17.55 -23.08 -3.21
C PHE A 190 -18.26 -23.79 -4.37
N LEU A 191 -17.62 -23.82 -5.54
CA LEU A 191 -18.05 -24.67 -6.66
C LEU A 191 -17.93 -26.15 -6.30
N LEU A 192 -18.85 -26.98 -6.81
CA LEU A 192 -18.84 -28.44 -6.64
C LEU A 192 -17.53 -29.09 -7.06
N SER A 193 -16.93 -28.61 -8.15
CA SER A 193 -15.65 -29.09 -8.66
C SER A 193 -14.59 -27.98 -8.61
N ALA A 194 -13.42 -28.32 -8.05
CA ALA A 194 -12.26 -27.43 -8.05
C ALA A 194 -11.74 -27.13 -9.47
N GLN A 195 -12.01 -28.02 -10.43
CA GLN A 195 -11.57 -27.89 -11.82
C GLN A 195 -12.58 -27.15 -12.70
N ALA A 196 -13.79 -26.89 -12.21
CA ALA A 196 -14.82 -26.26 -13.01
C ALA A 196 -14.43 -24.83 -13.41
N GLN A 197 -14.84 -24.45 -14.62
CA GLN A 197 -14.84 -23.07 -15.09
C GLN A 197 -16.32 -22.70 -15.27
N PRO A 198 -16.93 -21.97 -14.31
CA PRO A 198 -18.36 -21.71 -14.35
C PRO A 198 -18.75 -20.86 -15.56
N ASP A 199 -19.91 -21.19 -16.14
CA ASP A 199 -20.69 -20.31 -17.01
C ASP A 199 -21.96 -19.95 -16.24
N TRP A 200 -21.96 -18.81 -15.54
CA TRP A 200 -22.98 -18.49 -14.55
C TRP A 200 -24.35 -18.22 -15.21
N PRO A 201 -25.37 -19.09 -15.00
CA PRO A 201 -26.68 -18.91 -15.61
C PRO A 201 -27.44 -17.73 -15.00
N GLU A 202 -28.42 -17.23 -15.75
CA GLU A 202 -29.27 -16.11 -15.33
C GLU A 202 -30.27 -16.50 -14.24
N ASP A 203 -30.71 -17.76 -14.19
CA ASP A 203 -31.67 -18.23 -13.20
C ASP A 203 -30.99 -18.73 -11.91
N ASP A 204 -31.68 -18.53 -10.79
CA ASP A 204 -31.16 -18.86 -9.46
C ASP A 204 -30.92 -20.36 -9.27
N ALA A 205 -31.80 -21.20 -9.84
CA ALA A 205 -31.70 -22.66 -9.71
C ALA A 205 -30.46 -23.20 -10.41
N GLY A 206 -30.17 -22.72 -11.62
CA GLY A 206 -28.95 -23.03 -12.35
C GLY A 206 -27.69 -22.59 -11.61
N ARG A 207 -27.70 -21.39 -10.99
CA ARG A 207 -26.53 -20.93 -10.21
C ARG A 207 -26.30 -21.80 -8.98
N GLN A 208 -27.38 -22.14 -8.27
CA GLN A 208 -27.30 -23.01 -7.10
C GLN A 208 -26.80 -24.42 -7.44
N ALA A 209 -27.14 -24.94 -8.62
CA ALA A 209 -26.71 -26.26 -9.08
C ALA A 209 -25.19 -26.38 -9.31
N LEU A 210 -24.46 -25.25 -9.41
CA LEU A 210 -22.99 -25.23 -9.54
C LEU A 210 -22.27 -25.17 -8.19
N LEU A 211 -22.98 -24.88 -7.10
CA LEU A 211 -22.44 -24.62 -5.77
C LEU A 211 -22.58 -25.85 -4.87
N GLU A 212 -21.63 -26.00 -3.95
CA GLU A 212 -21.75 -26.94 -2.84
C GLU A 212 -22.87 -26.50 -1.87
N ASP A 213 -23.51 -27.46 -1.21
CA ASP A 213 -24.52 -27.20 -0.18
C ASP A 213 -23.92 -26.49 1.05
N LYS A 214 -22.63 -26.70 1.32
CA LYS A 214 -21.96 -26.18 2.51
C LYS A 214 -21.75 -24.66 2.41
N ILE A 215 -22.30 -23.93 3.37
CA ILE A 215 -22.11 -22.49 3.54
C ILE A 215 -21.09 -22.23 4.66
N TYR A 216 -20.05 -21.44 4.35
CA TYR A 216 -18.99 -21.04 5.27
C TYR A 216 -19.24 -19.62 5.78
N LEU A 217 -19.74 -19.46 7.00
CA LEU A 217 -20.12 -18.17 7.60
C LEU A 217 -18.99 -17.58 8.45
N SER A 218 -18.51 -16.39 8.11
CA SER A 218 -17.59 -15.61 8.96
C SER A 218 -18.29 -14.38 9.53
N THR A 219 -18.00 -14.05 10.78
CA THR A 219 -18.59 -12.88 11.46
C THR A 219 -17.54 -12.04 12.17
N ILE A 220 -17.77 -10.74 12.25
CA ILE A 220 -16.91 -9.78 12.94
C ILE A 220 -17.77 -8.93 13.86
N SER A 221 -17.26 -8.63 15.04
CA SER A 221 -17.69 -7.50 15.87
C SER A 221 -16.60 -6.44 15.80
N ALA A 222 -16.96 -5.19 15.53
CA ALA A 222 -16.02 -4.11 15.34
C ALA A 222 -16.31 -2.94 16.30
N ASP A 223 -15.29 -2.14 16.57
CA ASP A 223 -15.45 -0.88 17.29
C ASP A 223 -16.10 0.21 16.41
N ALA A 224 -16.31 1.40 16.96
CA ALA A 224 -16.91 2.53 16.23
C ALA A 224 -16.07 3.02 15.04
N ARG A 225 -14.77 2.70 14.99
CA ARG A 225 -13.86 3.03 13.88
C ARG A 225 -13.78 1.92 12.84
N GLY A 226 -14.37 0.75 13.12
CA GLY A 226 -14.33 -0.42 12.25
C GLY A 226 -13.19 -1.39 12.54
N ASN A 227 -12.42 -1.21 13.62
CA ASN A 227 -11.39 -2.17 14.01
C ASN A 227 -12.04 -3.44 14.58
N SER A 228 -11.57 -4.61 14.16
CA SER A 228 -12.08 -5.90 14.62
C SER A 228 -11.83 -6.13 16.11
N LEU A 229 -12.89 -6.31 16.90
CA LEU A 229 -12.82 -6.68 18.32
C LEU A 229 -12.84 -8.19 18.51
N ASN A 230 -13.71 -8.88 17.76
CA ASN A 230 -13.75 -10.33 17.68
C ASN A 230 -14.12 -10.74 16.25
N GLN A 231 -13.50 -11.80 15.74
CA GLN A 231 -13.81 -12.42 14.46
C GLN A 231 -14.02 -13.90 14.70
N THR A 232 -15.20 -14.42 14.34
CA THR A 232 -15.48 -15.86 14.35
C THR A 232 -15.40 -16.37 12.92
N ASP A 233 -14.52 -17.35 12.71
CA ASP A 233 -14.31 -18.00 11.43
C ASP A 233 -15.44 -18.98 11.06
N ALA A 234 -15.36 -19.54 9.85
CA ALA A 234 -16.37 -20.44 9.31
C ALA A 234 -16.59 -21.74 10.09
N MET A 235 -15.61 -22.15 10.90
CA MET A 235 -15.66 -23.37 11.71
C MET A 235 -15.95 -23.10 13.18
N GLY A 236 -16.22 -21.83 13.54
CA GLY A 236 -16.62 -21.43 14.88
C GLY A 236 -15.46 -21.08 15.82
N ASN A 237 -14.20 -21.03 15.34
CA ASN A 237 -13.11 -20.51 16.16
C ASN A 237 -13.14 -18.98 16.15
N GLN A 238 -12.82 -18.36 17.27
CA GLN A 238 -12.87 -16.92 17.45
C GLN A 238 -11.49 -16.34 17.75
N GLN A 239 -11.09 -15.33 16.99
CA GLN A 239 -9.98 -14.44 17.31
C GLN A 239 -10.52 -13.19 18.00
N SER A 240 -9.80 -12.67 19.00
CA SER A 240 -10.19 -11.47 19.75
C SER A 240 -9.02 -10.50 19.93
N TRP A 241 -9.25 -9.21 19.67
CA TRP A 241 -8.25 -8.15 19.83
C TRP A 241 -8.68 -7.16 20.91
N ARG A 242 -7.72 -6.65 21.67
CA ARG A 242 -7.91 -5.51 22.57
C ARG A 242 -6.96 -4.41 22.15
N TYR A 243 -7.44 -3.18 22.17
CA TYR A 243 -6.69 -2.02 21.71
C TYR A 243 -6.38 -1.09 22.88
N ASP A 244 -5.28 -0.35 22.77
CA ASP A 244 -4.96 0.75 23.67
C ASP A 244 -5.67 2.05 23.27
N ILE A 245 -5.42 3.13 24.03
CA ILE A 245 -6.03 4.45 23.77
C ILE A 245 -5.61 5.06 22.42
N SER A 246 -4.49 4.61 21.86
CA SER A 246 -3.96 5.02 20.56
C SER A 246 -4.50 4.16 19.41
N SER A 247 -5.41 3.23 19.68
CA SER A 247 -5.96 2.26 18.73
C SER A 247 -4.93 1.24 18.21
N HIS A 248 -3.80 1.06 18.88
CA HIS A 248 -2.90 -0.05 18.59
C HIS A 248 -3.37 -1.32 19.29
N VAL A 249 -3.17 -2.48 18.66
CA VAL A 249 -3.42 -3.78 19.32
C VAL A 249 -2.54 -3.84 20.56
N LYS A 250 -3.13 -4.22 21.69
CA LYS A 250 -2.49 -4.40 23.00
C LYS A 250 -2.38 -5.86 23.38
N SER A 251 -3.43 -6.65 23.16
CA SER A 251 -3.44 -8.09 23.41
C SER A 251 -4.36 -8.82 22.44
N GLN A 252 -4.11 -10.11 22.27
CA GLN A 252 -4.82 -10.96 21.31
C GLN A 252 -5.02 -12.38 21.85
N TYR A 253 -6.16 -12.98 21.53
CA TYR A 253 -6.55 -14.33 21.96
C TYR A 253 -7.17 -15.12 20.82
N ALA A 254 -7.06 -16.45 20.88
CA ALA A 254 -7.88 -17.38 20.11
C ALA A 254 -8.75 -18.20 21.05
N THR A 255 -10.00 -18.44 20.69
CA THR A 255 -10.91 -19.36 21.37
C THR A 255 -11.40 -20.36 20.34
N LEU A 256 -11.05 -21.63 20.51
CA LEU A 256 -11.36 -22.69 19.56
C LEU A 256 -12.84 -23.06 19.61
N SER A 257 -13.30 -23.78 18.59
CA SER A 257 -14.70 -24.19 18.44
C SER A 257 -15.24 -25.03 19.62
N ASP A 258 -14.37 -25.64 20.42
CA ASP A 258 -14.69 -26.39 21.64
C ASP A 258 -14.68 -25.55 22.93
N GLY A 259 -14.36 -24.25 22.82
CA GLY A 259 -14.29 -23.31 23.93
C GLY A 259 -12.90 -23.15 24.56
N LYS A 260 -11.88 -23.88 24.11
CA LYS A 260 -10.51 -23.74 24.63
C LYS A 260 -9.92 -22.39 24.22
N LYS A 261 -9.58 -21.57 25.22
CA LYS A 261 -8.99 -20.24 25.02
C LYS A 261 -7.45 -20.30 25.12
N GLN A 262 -6.78 -19.64 24.18
CA GLN A 262 -5.34 -19.45 24.11
C GLN A 262 -5.00 -17.97 24.04
N THR A 263 -4.00 -17.54 24.79
CA THR A 263 -3.40 -16.22 24.65
C THR A 263 -2.39 -16.25 23.53
N LEU A 264 -2.49 -15.33 22.57
CA LEU A 264 -1.56 -15.22 21.44
C LEU A 264 -0.55 -14.09 21.67
N LEU A 265 -1.05 -12.96 22.20
CA LEU A 265 -0.28 -11.77 22.54
C LEU A 265 -0.72 -11.25 23.91
N GLU A 266 0.22 -11.11 24.84
CA GLU A 266 -0.03 -10.58 26.18
C GLU A 266 0.04 -9.05 26.24
N GLY A 267 1.01 -8.48 25.52
CA GLY A 267 1.32 -7.06 25.58
C GLY A 267 2.24 -6.61 24.46
N ILE A 268 2.23 -5.32 24.16
CA ILE A 268 3.13 -4.70 23.21
C ILE A 268 3.45 -3.26 23.63
N VAL A 269 4.67 -2.82 23.34
CA VAL A 269 5.16 -1.48 23.61
C VAL A 269 5.52 -0.84 22.27
N TRP A 270 5.09 0.39 22.08
CA TRP A 270 5.27 1.14 20.84
C TRP A 270 6.21 2.33 21.04
N SER A 271 6.98 2.65 20.01
CA SER A 271 7.74 3.89 19.89
C SER A 271 6.81 5.05 19.54
N ALA A 272 7.33 6.28 19.67
CA ALA A 272 6.62 7.48 19.23
C ALA A 272 6.35 7.53 17.70
N ALA A 273 7.05 6.69 16.92
CA ALA A 273 6.85 6.55 15.47
C ALA A 273 5.90 5.38 15.13
N SER A 274 5.15 4.86 16.11
CA SER A 274 4.27 3.70 15.97
C SER A 274 4.99 2.44 15.46
N GLN A 275 6.25 2.27 15.88
CA GLN A 275 7.02 1.04 15.65
C GLN A 275 7.02 0.20 16.93
N ILE A 276 6.99 -1.12 16.81
CA ILE A 276 6.98 -2.03 17.96
C ILE A 276 8.37 -2.03 18.60
N LEU A 277 8.49 -1.68 19.87
CA LEU A 277 9.75 -1.75 20.64
C LEU A 277 9.90 -3.08 21.37
N GLU A 278 8.80 -3.61 21.90
CA GLU A 278 8.75 -4.87 22.63
C GLU A 278 7.39 -5.52 22.42
N GLU A 279 7.35 -6.84 22.22
CA GLU A 279 6.13 -7.64 22.19
C GLU A 279 6.29 -8.87 23.11
N ASN A 280 5.25 -9.15 23.90
CA ASN A 280 5.19 -10.27 24.82
C ASN A 280 4.19 -11.29 24.27
N SER A 281 4.71 -12.39 23.76
CA SER A 281 3.92 -13.46 23.14
C SER A 281 3.27 -14.35 24.20
N GLY A 282 2.13 -14.96 23.88
CA GLY A 282 1.39 -15.83 24.79
C GLY A 282 2.09 -17.14 25.17
N ASN A 283 3.23 -17.46 24.55
CA ASN A 283 4.11 -18.57 24.90
C ASN A 283 5.26 -18.18 25.85
N GLY A 284 5.23 -16.97 26.42
CA GLY A 284 6.24 -16.48 27.36
C GLY A 284 7.54 -16.01 26.70
N VAL A 285 7.55 -15.76 25.39
CA VAL A 285 8.68 -15.17 24.66
C VAL A 285 8.48 -13.68 24.51
N THR A 286 9.51 -12.92 24.88
CA THR A 286 9.59 -11.46 24.69
C THR A 286 10.49 -11.17 23.50
N THR A 287 9.96 -10.51 22.48
CA THR A 287 10.75 -10.03 21.33
C THR A 287 10.94 -8.52 21.44
N THR A 288 12.19 -8.07 21.34
CA THR A 288 12.58 -6.66 21.41
C THR A 288 13.13 -6.20 20.07
N TYR A 289 12.85 -4.94 19.73
CA TYR A 289 13.26 -4.31 18.49
C TYR A 289 13.95 -2.98 18.80
N ARG A 290 15.12 -2.76 18.18
CA ARG A 290 15.84 -1.49 18.28
C ARG A 290 15.87 -0.81 16.93
N TYR A 291 15.65 0.50 16.93
CA TYR A 291 15.67 1.31 15.73
C TYR A 291 16.76 2.37 15.82
N GLU A 292 17.43 2.65 14.70
CA GLU A 292 18.35 3.77 14.58
C GLU A 292 17.56 5.08 14.80
N PRO A 293 17.90 5.92 15.80
CA PRO A 293 17.13 7.13 16.11
C PRO A 293 17.00 8.11 14.93
N GLU A 294 18.02 8.19 14.08
CA GLU A 294 18.14 9.14 12.98
C GLU A 294 17.29 8.75 11.77
N THR A 295 17.13 7.44 11.51
CA THR A 295 16.47 6.94 10.29
C THR A 295 15.23 6.12 10.56
N GLN A 296 15.00 5.72 11.82
CA GLN A 296 13.95 4.78 12.25
C GLN A 296 14.06 3.39 11.59
N ARG A 297 15.23 3.03 11.04
CA ARG A 297 15.48 1.68 10.49
C ARG A 297 15.71 0.67 11.60
N LEU A 298 15.26 -0.58 11.40
CA LEU A 298 15.43 -1.65 12.37
C LEU A 298 16.92 -2.03 12.48
N SER A 299 17.56 -1.68 13.58
CA SER A 299 18.98 -1.97 13.83
C SER A 299 19.21 -3.31 14.52
N ALA A 300 18.23 -3.80 15.31
CA ALA A 300 18.33 -5.11 15.95
C ALA A 300 16.96 -5.71 16.26
N MET A 301 16.90 -7.05 16.32
CA MET A 301 15.74 -7.85 16.73
C MET A 301 16.19 -8.99 17.61
N SER A 302 15.57 -9.17 18.78
CA SER A 302 16.04 -10.16 19.75
C SER A 302 14.89 -10.83 20.48
N ALA A 303 14.82 -12.17 20.44
CA ALA A 303 13.77 -12.98 21.06
C ALA A 303 14.32 -13.75 22.27
N LEU A 304 13.73 -13.50 23.44
CA LEU A 304 14.14 -14.06 24.72
C LEU A 304 13.00 -14.88 25.32
N ARG A 305 13.28 -16.12 25.72
CA ARG A 305 12.33 -16.96 26.45
C ARG A 305 12.30 -16.59 27.94
N ALA A 306 11.20 -16.93 28.62
CA ALA A 306 11.01 -16.67 30.05
C ALA A 306 12.14 -17.17 30.97
N ASP A 307 12.87 -18.22 30.58
CA ASP A 307 14.04 -18.75 31.30
C ASP A 307 15.37 -18.05 30.94
N SER A 308 15.29 -16.90 30.27
CA SER A 308 16.43 -16.10 29.78
C SER A 308 17.28 -16.77 28.69
N ILE A 309 16.79 -17.85 28.06
CA ILE A 309 17.43 -18.40 26.87
C ILE A 309 17.13 -17.49 25.68
N ARG A 310 18.19 -17.01 25.02
CA ARG A 310 18.12 -16.22 23.79
C ARG A 310 17.88 -17.17 22.61
N LEU A 311 16.74 -17.02 21.94
CA LEU A 311 16.35 -17.88 20.81
C LEU A 311 16.77 -17.31 19.45
N GLN A 312 16.91 -15.98 19.38
CA GLN A 312 17.33 -15.22 18.22
C GLN A 312 17.93 -13.89 18.67
N ASP A 313 18.98 -13.41 18.02
CA ASP A 313 19.58 -12.10 18.26
C ASP A 313 20.20 -11.54 16.98
N LEU A 314 19.39 -10.85 16.18
CA LEU A 314 19.78 -10.29 14.89
C LEU A 314 20.22 -8.83 15.04
N ASP A 315 21.43 -8.52 14.56
CA ASP A 315 21.89 -7.14 14.32
C ASP A 315 21.97 -6.86 12.81
N TYR A 316 21.50 -5.68 12.40
CA TYR A 316 21.37 -5.27 11.00
C TYR A 316 22.34 -4.14 10.67
N GLY A 317 23.14 -4.32 9.62
CA GLY A 317 24.01 -3.29 9.07
C GLY A 317 23.44 -2.72 7.78
N TYR A 318 23.40 -1.39 7.66
CA TYR A 318 22.92 -0.69 6.46
C TYR A 318 24.02 0.18 5.84
N ASP A 319 23.94 0.37 4.52
CA ASP A 319 24.61 1.50 3.88
C ASP A 319 23.84 2.81 4.08
N ASN A 320 24.44 3.93 3.64
CA ASN A 320 23.84 5.26 3.81
C ASN A 320 22.48 5.42 3.10
N THR A 321 22.20 4.60 2.09
CA THR A 321 20.94 4.63 1.34
C THR A 321 19.88 3.69 1.91
N GLY A 322 20.27 2.82 2.84
CA GLY A 322 19.39 1.89 3.53
C GLY A 322 19.38 0.48 2.94
N ASN A 323 20.30 0.15 2.05
CA ASN A 323 20.47 -1.25 1.63
C ASN A 323 21.11 -2.04 2.77
N LEU A 324 20.63 -3.26 2.96
CA LEU A 324 21.12 -4.14 4.02
C LEU A 324 22.45 -4.77 3.61
N ILE A 325 23.55 -4.40 4.25
CA ILE A 325 24.90 -4.90 3.92
C ILE A 325 25.37 -6.04 4.83
N SER A 326 24.73 -6.22 5.98
CA SER A 326 24.98 -7.37 6.84
C SER A 326 23.81 -7.70 7.76
N ILE A 327 23.70 -8.99 8.12
CA ILE A 327 22.88 -9.46 9.25
C ILE A 327 23.73 -10.44 10.05
N THR A 328 23.81 -10.24 11.36
CA THR A 328 24.49 -11.19 12.26
C THR A 328 23.49 -11.77 13.26
N ASP A 329 23.37 -13.10 13.34
CA ASP A 329 22.68 -13.78 14.43
C ASP A 329 23.67 -14.15 15.55
N ASN A 330 23.71 -13.38 16.63
CA ASN A 330 24.62 -13.60 17.76
C ASN A 330 24.29 -14.85 18.57
N THR A 331 23.16 -15.54 18.31
CA THR A 331 22.86 -16.84 18.93
C THR A 331 23.61 -17.99 18.28
N ILE A 332 24.14 -17.79 17.06
CA ILE A 332 24.93 -18.80 16.36
C ILE A 332 26.40 -18.64 16.73
N ALA A 333 26.87 -19.53 17.60
CA ALA A 333 28.30 -19.65 17.89
C ALA A 333 29.08 -20.14 16.67
N THR A 334 30.34 -19.72 16.57
CA THR A 334 31.27 -20.26 15.57
C THR A 334 31.36 -21.77 15.73
N CYS A 335 31.07 -22.50 14.65
CA CYS A 335 31.15 -23.95 14.61
C CYS A 335 31.96 -24.43 13.40
N TYR A 336 32.41 -25.68 13.48
CA TYR A 336 33.23 -26.31 12.45
C TYR A 336 32.58 -27.60 11.98
N PHE A 337 32.40 -27.72 10.66
CA PHE A 337 31.92 -28.94 10.02
C PHE A 337 32.60 -29.11 8.66
N GLN A 338 33.05 -30.33 8.35
CA GLN A 338 33.80 -30.64 7.11
C GLN A 338 34.96 -29.66 6.83
N ASN A 339 35.73 -29.30 7.87
CA ASN A 339 36.84 -28.33 7.81
C ASN A 339 36.45 -26.92 7.34
N GLN A 340 35.16 -26.56 7.40
CA GLN A 340 34.68 -25.20 7.18
C GLN A 340 34.21 -24.60 8.49
N GLN A 341 34.44 -23.29 8.64
CA GLN A 341 33.97 -22.50 9.77
C GLN A 341 32.71 -21.76 9.37
N THR A 342 31.64 -21.87 10.16
CA THR A 342 30.43 -21.06 10.00
C THR A 342 30.06 -20.35 11.29
N ASP A 343 29.40 -19.20 11.16
CA ASP A 343 28.84 -18.42 12.26
C ASP A 343 27.49 -17.80 11.82
N GLY A 344 26.98 -16.83 12.59
CA GLY A 344 25.72 -16.15 12.29
C GLY A 344 25.81 -15.00 11.30
N LEU A 345 26.99 -14.68 10.74
CA LEU A 345 27.20 -13.54 9.85
C LEU A 345 26.74 -13.83 8.42
N ARG A 346 26.04 -12.87 7.83
CA ARG A 346 25.69 -12.80 6.42
C ARG A 346 26.07 -11.43 5.90
N GLU A 347 26.76 -11.37 4.76
CA GLU A 347 27.20 -10.11 4.15
C GLU A 347 26.68 -9.98 2.73
N PHE A 348 26.44 -8.73 2.32
CA PHE A 348 25.83 -8.40 1.04
C PHE A 348 26.50 -7.20 0.39
N THR A 349 26.67 -7.26 -0.93
CA THR A 349 27.19 -6.15 -1.73
C THR A 349 26.23 -5.82 -2.86
N TYR A 350 26.24 -4.57 -3.32
CA TYR A 350 25.32 -4.04 -4.31
C TYR A 350 26.04 -3.29 -5.41
N ASP A 351 25.42 -3.19 -6.59
CA ASP A 351 25.85 -2.25 -7.62
C ASP A 351 25.32 -0.82 -7.33
N ALA A 352 25.70 0.16 -8.15
CA ALA A 352 25.26 1.55 -7.96
C ALA A 352 23.76 1.78 -8.24
N LEU A 353 23.03 0.78 -8.75
CA LEU A 353 21.57 0.77 -8.86
C LEU A 353 20.90 0.04 -7.70
N TYR A 354 21.68 -0.39 -6.70
CA TYR A 354 21.25 -1.15 -5.54
C TYR A 354 20.75 -2.56 -5.87
N GLN A 355 21.22 -3.16 -6.96
CA GLN A 355 20.99 -4.56 -7.27
C GLN A 355 22.01 -5.43 -6.54
N LEU A 356 21.55 -6.51 -5.89
CA LEU A 356 22.39 -7.40 -5.11
C LEU A 356 23.46 -8.07 -5.99
N LEU A 357 24.75 -7.85 -5.73
CA LEU A 357 25.85 -8.45 -6.46
C LEU A 357 26.36 -9.73 -5.81
N GLU A 358 26.57 -9.71 -4.49
CA GLU A 358 27.11 -10.85 -3.76
C GLU A 358 26.38 -11.05 -2.44
N ALA A 359 26.30 -12.30 -2.00
CA ALA A 359 25.76 -12.67 -0.70
C ALA A 359 26.55 -13.84 -0.11
N THR A 360 26.89 -13.74 1.17
CA THR A 360 27.51 -14.82 1.95
C THR A 360 26.60 -15.28 3.09
N GLY A 361 26.82 -16.49 3.57
CA GLY A 361 26.13 -17.02 4.73
C GLY A 361 26.46 -18.48 4.97
N ARG A 362 25.55 -19.18 5.64
CA ARG A 362 25.64 -20.62 5.89
C ARG A 362 24.47 -21.39 5.28
N GLU A 363 24.66 -22.68 5.07
CA GLU A 363 23.66 -23.60 4.53
C GLU A 363 23.84 -25.01 5.08
N ASN A 364 22.79 -25.84 4.98
CA ASN A 364 22.89 -27.26 5.36
C ASN A 364 23.96 -27.96 4.51
N ALA A 365 24.88 -28.68 5.15
CA ALA A 365 25.94 -29.43 4.45
C ALA A 365 25.40 -30.54 3.53
N GLY A 366 24.14 -30.96 3.74
CA GLY A 366 23.42 -31.91 2.89
C GLY A 366 22.92 -31.32 1.56
N ASN A 367 23.06 -30.01 1.32
CA ASN A 367 22.64 -29.33 0.09
C ASN A 367 23.63 -29.59 -1.06
N THR A 368 23.88 -30.85 -1.39
CA THR A 368 24.93 -31.29 -2.33
C THR A 368 24.53 -31.19 -3.80
N THR A 369 23.34 -30.65 -4.11
CA THR A 369 22.85 -30.44 -5.48
C THR A 369 22.26 -29.04 -5.66
N ALA A 370 22.19 -28.57 -6.90
CA ALA A 370 21.60 -27.26 -7.20
C ALA A 370 20.10 -27.24 -6.86
N PRO A 371 19.62 -26.32 -5.99
CA PRO A 371 18.26 -26.35 -5.50
C PRO A 371 17.27 -25.81 -6.53
N TYR A 372 16.35 -26.66 -7.00
CA TYR A 372 15.20 -26.27 -7.84
C TYR A 372 13.93 -26.10 -6.99
N ALA A 373 12.87 -26.87 -7.27
CA ALA A 373 11.57 -26.79 -6.62
C ALA A 373 11.47 -27.59 -5.30
N ILE A 374 12.47 -28.39 -4.95
CA ILE A 374 12.44 -29.27 -3.77
C ILE A 374 13.08 -28.55 -2.56
N LEU A 375 12.51 -28.74 -1.38
CA LEU A 375 13.11 -28.27 -0.12
C LEU A 375 14.31 -29.16 0.26
N PRO A 376 15.36 -28.59 0.88
CA PRO A 376 16.44 -29.41 1.43
C PRO A 376 15.90 -30.32 2.54
N ALA A 377 16.65 -31.36 2.92
CA ALA A 377 16.31 -32.15 4.11
C ALA A 377 16.58 -31.33 5.39
N PRO A 378 15.71 -31.42 6.41
CA PRO A 378 15.95 -30.71 7.67
C PRO A 378 17.09 -31.36 8.46
N ILE A 379 17.88 -30.54 9.14
CA ILE A 379 18.86 -30.97 10.15
C ILE A 379 18.27 -30.81 11.57
N PRO A 380 18.78 -31.49 12.60
CA PRO A 380 18.36 -31.23 13.99
C PRO A 380 18.59 -29.76 14.40
N THR A 381 17.76 -29.23 15.29
CA THR A 381 17.82 -27.81 15.73
C THR A 381 19.11 -27.43 16.47
N ASP A 382 19.79 -28.39 17.06
CA ASP A 382 21.08 -28.26 17.77
C ASP A 382 22.29 -28.66 16.90
N SER A 383 22.05 -28.99 15.63
CA SER A 383 23.07 -29.47 14.71
C SER A 383 24.05 -28.37 14.28
N ASN A 384 25.32 -28.73 14.15
CA ASN A 384 26.37 -27.91 13.55
C ASN A 384 26.67 -28.29 12.10
N GLN A 385 25.82 -29.08 11.44
CA GLN A 385 26.01 -29.58 10.07
C GLN A 385 25.76 -28.51 8.99
N THR A 386 26.40 -27.35 9.16
CA THR A 386 26.35 -26.22 8.22
C THR A 386 27.71 -25.94 7.62
N VAL A 387 27.72 -25.47 6.37
CA VAL A 387 28.93 -25.01 5.66
C VAL A 387 28.70 -23.60 5.13
N SER A 388 29.77 -22.89 4.80
CA SER A 388 29.66 -21.53 4.26
C SER A 388 29.22 -21.57 2.80
N TYR A 389 28.50 -20.53 2.37
CA TYR A 389 28.28 -20.29 0.96
C TYR A 389 28.64 -18.87 0.54
N ALA A 390 28.96 -18.71 -0.75
CA ALA A 390 29.01 -17.45 -1.46
C ALA A 390 28.15 -17.55 -2.73
N ARG A 391 27.32 -16.53 -2.98
CA ARG A 391 26.56 -16.35 -4.21
C ARG A 391 26.95 -15.06 -4.89
N SER A 392 27.08 -15.10 -6.21
CA SER A 392 27.25 -13.90 -7.04
C SER A 392 26.18 -13.84 -8.12
N TYR A 393 25.69 -12.62 -8.37
CA TYR A 393 24.60 -12.32 -9.27
C TYR A 393 25.07 -11.32 -10.32
N ARG A 394 24.71 -11.57 -11.59
CA ARG A 394 25.01 -10.65 -12.70
C ARG A 394 23.74 -10.29 -13.42
N TYR A 395 23.58 -9.01 -13.75
CA TYR A 395 22.39 -8.50 -14.43
C TYR A 395 22.73 -7.83 -15.75
N ASP A 396 21.78 -7.84 -16.68
CA ASP A 396 21.83 -7.01 -17.88
C ASP A 396 21.38 -5.56 -17.59
N ASP A 397 21.32 -4.74 -18.64
CA ASP A 397 20.98 -3.32 -18.60
C ASP A 397 19.49 -3.05 -18.30
N SER A 398 18.65 -4.10 -18.37
CA SER A 398 17.21 -4.08 -18.04
C SER A 398 16.93 -4.69 -16.65
N GLY A 399 17.96 -5.14 -15.93
CA GLY A 399 17.82 -5.78 -14.63
C GLY A 399 17.38 -7.25 -14.69
N ASN A 400 17.54 -7.93 -15.83
CA ASN A 400 17.37 -9.38 -15.92
C ASN A 400 18.59 -10.08 -15.34
N LEU A 401 18.37 -11.13 -14.54
CA LEU A 401 19.46 -12.00 -14.09
C LEU A 401 20.07 -12.73 -15.30
N LEU A 402 21.36 -12.48 -15.56
CA LEU A 402 22.18 -13.18 -16.55
C LEU A 402 22.76 -14.47 -15.97
N SER A 403 23.29 -14.41 -14.75
CA SER A 403 23.82 -15.59 -14.08
C SER A 403 23.78 -15.47 -12.56
N LEU A 404 23.60 -16.62 -11.92
CA LEU A 404 23.80 -16.85 -10.50
C LEU A 404 24.90 -17.90 -10.34
N SER A 405 26.03 -17.55 -9.74
CA SER A 405 27.05 -18.53 -9.33
C SER A 405 26.92 -18.81 -7.84
N HIS A 406 27.10 -20.06 -7.45
CA HIS A 406 27.03 -20.51 -6.06
C HIS A 406 28.22 -21.41 -5.75
N GLN A 407 28.90 -21.11 -4.64
CA GLN A 407 29.97 -21.91 -4.06
C GLN A 407 29.59 -22.20 -2.62
N GLY A 408 29.42 -23.48 -2.27
CA GLY A 408 29.06 -23.94 -0.94
C GLY A 408 29.14 -25.46 -0.82
N ALA A 409 28.17 -26.10 -0.17
CA ALA A 409 27.97 -27.55 -0.13
C ALA A 409 27.91 -28.16 -1.54
N ALA A 410 27.33 -27.43 -2.49
CA ALA A 410 27.44 -27.68 -3.91
C ALA A 410 28.06 -26.47 -4.61
N SER A 411 28.73 -26.71 -5.74
CA SER A 411 29.19 -25.63 -6.62
C SER A 411 28.47 -25.73 -7.95
N PHE A 412 27.76 -24.68 -8.35
CA PHE A 412 27.05 -24.62 -9.62
C PHE A 412 26.91 -23.18 -10.12
N THR A 413 26.61 -23.04 -11.40
CA THR A 413 26.24 -21.75 -12.00
C THR A 413 24.95 -21.92 -12.80
N ARG A 414 24.00 -21.03 -12.57
CA ARG A 414 22.78 -20.89 -13.37
C ARG A 414 22.95 -19.75 -14.35
N ALA A 415 23.11 -20.07 -15.63
CA ALA A 415 23.08 -19.08 -16.69
C ALA A 415 21.66 -18.96 -17.25
N MET A 416 21.25 -17.75 -17.63
CA MET A 416 19.93 -17.48 -18.20
C MET A 416 20.08 -17.10 -19.68
N ALA A 417 19.24 -17.70 -20.53
CA ALA A 417 18.93 -17.16 -21.85
C ALA A 417 17.88 -16.05 -21.69
N ILE A 418 18.10 -14.92 -22.35
CA ILE A 418 17.22 -13.75 -22.31
C ILE A 418 16.76 -13.47 -23.74
N SER A 419 15.48 -13.16 -23.91
CA SER A 419 14.94 -12.73 -25.20
C SER A 419 15.62 -11.44 -25.67
N ASP A 420 15.91 -11.35 -26.97
CA ASP A 420 16.48 -10.14 -27.55
C ASP A 420 15.46 -9.01 -27.55
N VAL A 421 14.16 -9.32 -27.58
CA VAL A 421 13.07 -8.35 -27.75
C VAL A 421 12.27 -8.06 -26.48
N SER A 422 12.34 -8.92 -25.46
CA SER A 422 11.59 -8.78 -24.20
C SER A 422 12.46 -9.06 -22.97
N ASN A 423 11.93 -8.93 -21.76
CA ASN A 423 12.58 -9.31 -20.51
C ASN A 423 12.31 -10.77 -20.10
N ARG A 424 11.81 -11.57 -21.05
CA ARG A 424 11.54 -13.00 -20.80
C ARG A 424 12.84 -13.79 -20.63
N SER A 425 12.66 -14.75 -19.75
CA SER A 425 13.59 -15.61 -19.05
C SER A 425 13.59 -17.10 -19.27
N ARG A 426 14.70 -17.76 -19.60
CA ARG A 426 14.80 -19.21 -19.33
C ARG A 426 16.18 -19.60 -18.83
N LEU A 427 16.24 -20.57 -17.92
CA LEU A 427 17.52 -21.20 -17.56
C LEU A 427 18.13 -21.86 -18.80
N GLN A 428 19.44 -21.68 -18.98
CA GLN A 428 20.19 -22.41 -20.00
C GLN A 428 20.09 -23.92 -19.80
N ASN A 429 20.18 -24.67 -20.90
CA ASN A 429 20.37 -26.11 -20.83
C ASN A 429 21.83 -26.45 -20.48
N ASP A 430 22.10 -27.70 -20.14
CA ASP A 430 23.45 -28.15 -19.74
C ASP A 430 24.52 -27.91 -20.84
N ALA A 431 24.10 -27.86 -22.11
CA ALA A 431 24.97 -27.58 -23.24
C ALA A 431 25.21 -26.07 -23.48
N GLY A 432 24.47 -25.20 -22.79
CA GLY A 432 24.53 -23.74 -22.97
C GLY A 432 24.08 -23.27 -24.35
N THR A 433 23.23 -24.04 -25.04
CA THR A 433 22.89 -23.81 -26.45
C THR A 433 21.61 -23.02 -26.68
N LEU A 434 20.83 -22.71 -25.64
CA LEU A 434 19.58 -21.98 -25.82
C LEU A 434 19.87 -20.57 -26.34
N THR A 435 19.14 -20.19 -27.38
CA THR A 435 19.18 -18.88 -28.02
C THR A 435 18.06 -17.98 -27.50
N PRO A 436 18.11 -16.66 -27.75
CA PRO A 436 17.01 -15.76 -27.43
C PRO A 436 15.65 -16.19 -28.01
N ASP A 437 15.64 -16.76 -29.22
CA ASP A 437 14.41 -17.26 -29.87
C ASP A 437 13.79 -18.43 -29.11
N ASP A 438 14.61 -19.30 -28.50
CA ASP A 438 14.12 -20.43 -27.69
C ASP A 438 13.41 -19.97 -26.41
N VAL A 439 13.71 -18.76 -25.92
CA VAL A 439 13.11 -18.22 -24.69
C VAL A 439 11.64 -17.92 -24.88
N ASP A 440 11.27 -17.27 -25.98
CA ASP A 440 9.89 -16.85 -26.20
C ASP A 440 8.94 -18.04 -26.46
N THR A 441 9.47 -19.21 -26.81
CA THR A 441 8.67 -20.44 -27.03
C THR A 441 8.06 -21.03 -25.75
N VAL A 442 8.59 -20.68 -24.56
CA VAL A 442 8.09 -21.18 -23.27
C VAL A 442 7.15 -20.21 -22.56
N PHE A 443 6.77 -19.11 -23.21
CA PHE A 443 5.78 -18.17 -22.72
C PHE A 443 4.60 -18.11 -23.68
N ASP A 444 3.40 -17.83 -23.16
CA ASP A 444 2.29 -17.45 -24.03
C ASP A 444 2.44 -16.00 -24.53
N ALA A 445 1.52 -15.60 -25.41
CA ALA A 445 1.55 -14.27 -26.00
C ALA A 445 1.39 -13.13 -24.98
N CYS A 446 0.77 -13.41 -23.81
CA CYS A 446 0.59 -12.45 -22.72
C CYS A 446 1.72 -12.51 -21.67
N GLY A 447 2.75 -13.32 -21.89
CA GLY A 447 3.93 -13.39 -21.03
C GLY A 447 3.77 -14.29 -19.81
N ASN A 448 2.85 -15.24 -19.83
CA ASN A 448 2.75 -16.26 -18.79
C ASN A 448 3.66 -17.44 -19.12
N LEU A 449 4.42 -17.94 -18.14
CA LEU A 449 5.30 -19.10 -18.31
C LEU A 449 4.47 -20.38 -18.53
N LEU A 450 4.76 -21.13 -19.58
CA LEU A 450 4.03 -22.35 -19.95
C LEU A 450 4.65 -23.63 -19.38
N ASN A 451 5.95 -23.62 -19.07
CA ASN A 451 6.66 -24.78 -18.52
C ASN A 451 7.61 -24.33 -17.40
N LEU A 452 7.36 -24.80 -16.18
CA LEU A 452 8.18 -24.52 -15.02
C LEU A 452 9.25 -25.59 -14.88
N GLN A 453 10.52 -25.21 -15.03
CA GLN A 453 11.60 -26.15 -14.78
C GLN A 453 11.72 -26.44 -13.27
N VAL A 454 11.39 -27.66 -12.88
CA VAL A 454 11.37 -28.13 -11.48
C VAL A 454 12.58 -29.00 -11.12
N SER A 455 13.33 -29.48 -12.12
CA SER A 455 14.62 -30.14 -11.95
C SER A 455 15.54 -29.91 -13.16
N ALA A 456 16.73 -30.52 -13.18
CA ALA A 456 17.62 -30.47 -14.33
C ALA A 456 16.97 -31.08 -15.60
N THR A 457 16.12 -32.09 -15.44
CA THR A 457 15.58 -32.89 -16.56
C THR A 457 14.06 -32.82 -16.69
N ALA A 458 13.35 -32.21 -15.74
CA ALA A 458 11.90 -32.17 -15.71
C ALA A 458 11.35 -30.74 -15.67
N SER A 459 10.18 -30.57 -16.27
CA SER A 459 9.39 -29.35 -16.22
C SER A 459 7.91 -29.67 -16.10
N ASP A 460 7.20 -28.86 -15.34
CA ASP A 460 5.77 -28.98 -15.11
C ASP A 460 5.03 -27.98 -16.01
N PRO A 461 4.08 -28.41 -16.86
CA PRO A 461 3.23 -27.51 -17.63
C PRO A 461 2.34 -26.63 -16.73
N LEU A 462 2.25 -25.34 -17.06
CA LEU A 462 1.40 -24.35 -16.40
C LEU A 462 0.25 -23.95 -17.33
N ILE A 463 -0.98 -24.10 -16.84
CA ILE A 463 -2.21 -23.77 -17.58
C ILE A 463 -2.83 -22.51 -16.98
N TRP A 464 -3.06 -21.51 -17.84
CA TRP A 464 -3.51 -20.17 -17.45
C TRP A 464 -4.91 -19.86 -17.99
N SER A 465 -5.77 -19.31 -17.15
CA SER A 465 -7.12 -18.89 -17.56
C SER A 465 -7.08 -17.72 -18.55
N ALA A 466 -8.22 -17.40 -19.18
CA ALA A 466 -8.38 -16.25 -20.07
C ALA A 466 -8.12 -14.90 -19.35
N SER A 467 -8.23 -14.90 -18.02
CA SER A 467 -7.92 -13.77 -17.14
C SER A 467 -6.47 -13.76 -16.63
N ASN A 468 -5.58 -14.61 -17.18
CA ASN A 468 -4.16 -14.75 -16.79
C ASN A 468 -3.95 -15.17 -15.31
N HIS A 469 -4.90 -15.91 -14.72
CA HIS A 469 -4.66 -16.59 -13.44
C HIS A 469 -4.11 -18.00 -13.69
N LEU A 470 -3.14 -18.45 -12.87
CA LEU A 470 -2.63 -19.81 -12.95
C LEU A 470 -3.72 -20.77 -12.48
N GLN A 471 -4.30 -21.55 -13.38
CA GLN A 471 -5.42 -22.43 -13.08
C GLN A 471 -4.95 -23.82 -12.62
N THR A 472 -3.93 -24.37 -13.29
CA THR A 472 -3.44 -25.72 -13.04
C THR A 472 -1.93 -25.81 -13.27
N VAL A 473 -1.25 -26.57 -12.41
CA VAL A 473 0.10 -27.10 -12.68
C VAL A 473 -0.01 -28.61 -12.89
N ASN A 474 0.47 -29.09 -14.04
CA ASN A 474 0.51 -30.53 -14.34
C ASN A 474 1.80 -31.11 -13.75
N LEU A 475 1.67 -31.83 -12.63
CA LEU A 475 2.79 -32.36 -11.84
C LEU A 475 3.36 -33.65 -12.45
N LEU A 476 2.52 -34.46 -13.09
CA LEU A 476 2.93 -35.67 -13.80
C LEU A 476 1.94 -35.97 -14.92
N ASP A 477 2.36 -35.65 -16.14
CA ASP A 477 1.56 -35.85 -17.35
C ASP A 477 1.38 -37.35 -17.65
N ARG A 478 0.12 -37.77 -17.77
CA ARG A 478 -0.26 -39.11 -18.22
C ARG A 478 -1.06 -38.98 -19.51
N ASN A 479 -0.37 -39.19 -20.63
CA ASN A 479 -0.93 -39.24 -21.99
C ASN A 479 -1.55 -37.93 -22.49
N GLY A 480 -1.16 -36.77 -21.94
CA GLY A 480 -1.70 -35.47 -22.34
C GLY A 480 -3.13 -35.22 -21.84
N ASP A 481 -3.67 -36.09 -20.99
CA ASP A 481 -4.98 -35.92 -20.37
C ASP A 481 -4.81 -35.41 -18.94
N ILE A 482 -5.16 -34.15 -18.73
CA ILE A 482 -5.05 -33.51 -17.42
C ILE A 482 -5.92 -34.20 -16.36
N GLN A 483 -7.02 -34.86 -16.75
CA GLN A 483 -7.87 -35.57 -15.78
C GLN A 483 -7.23 -36.86 -15.27
N GLN A 484 -6.31 -37.45 -16.05
CA GLN A 484 -5.53 -38.64 -15.69
C GLN A 484 -4.15 -38.31 -15.11
N SER A 485 -3.77 -37.03 -15.11
CA SER A 485 -2.47 -36.55 -14.66
C SER A 485 -2.48 -36.11 -13.20
N ASP A 486 -1.33 -36.18 -12.54
CA ASP A 486 -1.18 -35.57 -11.21
C ASP A 486 -1.16 -34.05 -11.36
N ARG A 487 -1.86 -33.33 -10.49
CA ARG A 487 -2.11 -31.89 -10.73
C ARG A 487 -2.41 -31.12 -9.47
N GLU A 488 -2.00 -29.85 -9.46
CA GLU A 488 -2.41 -28.85 -8.48
C GLU A 488 -3.29 -27.81 -9.17
N ILE A 489 -4.47 -27.52 -8.62
CA ILE A 489 -5.54 -26.70 -9.20
C ILE A 489 -5.84 -25.53 -8.27
N TYR A 490 -6.17 -24.36 -8.83
CA TYR A 490 -6.45 -23.14 -8.08
C TYR A 490 -7.74 -22.46 -8.54
N GLN A 491 -8.49 -21.91 -7.58
CA GLN A 491 -9.66 -21.05 -7.83
C GLN A 491 -9.48 -19.70 -7.14
N TYR A 492 -9.94 -18.65 -7.81
CA TYR A 492 -9.70 -17.26 -7.40
C TYR A 492 -11.01 -16.47 -7.28
N SER A 493 -11.02 -15.52 -6.36
CA SER A 493 -12.00 -14.44 -6.29
C SER A 493 -11.25 -13.12 -6.22
N ALA A 494 -11.64 -12.15 -7.06
CA ALA A 494 -10.98 -10.84 -7.14
C ALA A 494 -9.45 -10.89 -7.37
N GLY A 495 -8.95 -11.96 -8.00
CA GLY A 495 -7.52 -12.21 -8.20
C GLY A 495 -6.80 -12.84 -7.00
N MET A 496 -7.50 -13.09 -5.89
CA MET A 496 -6.98 -13.76 -4.70
C MET A 496 -7.41 -15.23 -4.66
N ARG A 497 -6.49 -16.12 -4.31
CA ARG A 497 -6.72 -17.56 -4.24
C ARG A 497 -7.65 -17.90 -3.09
N MET A 498 -8.75 -18.59 -3.42
CA MET A 498 -9.77 -19.04 -2.47
C MET A 498 -9.74 -20.55 -2.24
N ARG A 499 -9.22 -21.31 -3.21
CA ARG A 499 -9.07 -22.77 -3.13
C ARG A 499 -7.76 -23.22 -3.79
N LYS A 500 -7.09 -24.19 -3.19
CA LYS A 500 -5.99 -24.97 -3.78
C LYS A 500 -6.33 -26.44 -3.61
N GLN A 501 -6.15 -27.26 -4.65
CA GLN A 501 -6.40 -28.69 -4.58
C GLN A 501 -5.34 -29.48 -5.35
N THR A 502 -4.67 -30.39 -4.68
CA THR A 502 -3.68 -31.31 -5.27
C THR A 502 -4.26 -32.70 -5.37
N ARG A 503 -4.17 -33.31 -6.56
CA ARG A 503 -4.68 -34.64 -6.86
C ARG A 503 -3.53 -35.52 -7.36
N ILE A 504 -3.29 -36.63 -6.67
CA ILE A 504 -2.26 -37.61 -7.02
C ILE A 504 -2.89 -38.99 -7.22
N LEU A 505 -2.61 -39.63 -8.35
CA LEU A 505 -3.03 -41.00 -8.62
C LEU A 505 -2.17 -41.97 -7.81
N THR A 506 -2.77 -42.57 -6.78
CA THR A 506 -2.06 -43.47 -5.85
C THR A 506 -2.10 -44.93 -6.33
N LYS A 507 -3.20 -45.35 -6.96
CA LYS A 507 -3.37 -46.73 -7.44
C LYS A 507 -4.08 -46.76 -8.79
N ALA A 508 -3.32 -47.05 -9.85
CA ALA A 508 -3.82 -46.98 -11.22
C ALA A 508 -4.87 -48.04 -11.57
N ASP A 509 -4.76 -49.26 -11.02
CA ASP A 509 -5.68 -50.38 -11.31
C ASP A 509 -7.10 -50.14 -10.81
N SER A 510 -7.25 -49.46 -9.66
CA SER A 510 -8.53 -49.07 -9.10
C SER A 510 -8.88 -47.60 -9.34
N ASN A 511 -8.07 -46.88 -10.12
CA ASN A 511 -8.17 -45.44 -10.33
C ASN A 511 -8.40 -44.66 -9.02
N LEU A 512 -7.59 -44.97 -8.01
CA LEU A 512 -7.66 -44.40 -6.67
C LEU A 512 -6.74 -43.18 -6.58
N TRP A 513 -7.32 -42.06 -6.20
CA TRP A 513 -6.68 -40.76 -6.07
C TRP A 513 -6.64 -40.32 -4.61
N THR A 514 -5.58 -39.63 -4.24
CA THR A 514 -5.53 -38.83 -3.01
C THR A 514 -5.75 -37.37 -3.35
N VAL A 515 -6.49 -36.67 -2.50
CA VAL A 515 -6.79 -35.25 -2.66
C VAL A 515 -6.37 -34.51 -1.39
N ASP A 516 -5.52 -33.50 -1.55
CA ASP A 516 -5.18 -32.50 -0.52
C ASP A 516 -5.80 -31.17 -0.94
N GLU A 517 -6.69 -30.62 -0.11
CA GLU A 517 -7.37 -29.36 -0.37
C GLU A 517 -7.15 -28.35 0.73
N VAL A 518 -6.91 -27.12 0.31
CA VAL A 518 -6.90 -25.93 1.17
C VAL A 518 -7.98 -24.97 0.69
N ARG A 519 -8.89 -24.59 1.58
CA ARG A 519 -9.83 -23.48 1.38
C ARG A 519 -9.38 -22.29 2.22
N TYR A 520 -9.18 -21.15 1.58
CA TYR A 520 -8.74 -19.91 2.22
C TYR A 520 -9.99 -19.08 2.58
N LEU A 521 -10.23 -18.94 3.88
CA LEU A 521 -11.38 -18.25 4.45
C LEU A 521 -10.90 -17.17 5.42
N PRO A 522 -11.74 -16.18 5.78
CA PRO A 522 -11.36 -15.12 6.70
C PRO A 522 -10.85 -15.65 8.06
N GLY A 523 -9.53 -15.56 8.28
CA GLY A 523 -8.86 -16.00 9.52
C GLY A 523 -8.71 -17.52 9.66
N LEU A 524 -8.97 -18.28 8.60
CA LEU A 524 -8.97 -19.75 8.61
C LEU A 524 -8.47 -20.32 7.28
N GLU A 525 -7.55 -21.27 7.35
CA GLU A 525 -7.36 -22.25 6.29
C GLU A 525 -8.01 -23.57 6.72
N LEU A 526 -8.98 -24.04 5.93
CA LEU A 526 -9.55 -25.36 6.11
C LEU A 526 -8.78 -26.34 5.22
N ARG A 527 -8.03 -27.24 5.85
CA ARG A 527 -7.20 -28.24 5.19
C ARG A 527 -7.84 -29.61 5.33
N ARG A 528 -8.05 -30.31 4.20
CA ARG A 528 -8.69 -31.62 4.17
C ARG A 528 -7.91 -32.55 3.26
N TYR A 529 -7.73 -33.78 3.74
CA TYR A 529 -7.13 -34.86 2.97
C TYR A 529 -8.08 -36.05 2.91
N TRP A 530 -8.33 -36.56 1.71
CA TRP A 530 -9.19 -37.73 1.48
C TRP A 530 -8.75 -38.54 0.28
N GLN A 531 -9.39 -39.69 0.07
CA GLN A 531 -9.23 -40.51 -1.11
C GLN A 531 -10.52 -40.53 -1.93
N GLU A 532 -10.39 -40.59 -3.25
CA GLU A 532 -11.52 -40.74 -4.16
C GLU A 532 -11.22 -41.77 -5.26
N THR A 533 -12.26 -42.47 -5.70
CA THR A 533 -12.18 -43.38 -6.84
C THR A 533 -12.96 -42.79 -8.01
N ILE A 534 -12.37 -42.82 -9.19
CA ILE A 534 -13.01 -42.30 -10.41
C ILE A 534 -13.38 -43.47 -11.33
N THR A 535 -14.67 -43.61 -11.67
CA THR A 535 -15.17 -44.62 -12.62
C THR A 535 -16.02 -43.94 -13.69
N GLY A 536 -15.50 -43.89 -14.93
CA GLY A 536 -16.05 -42.99 -15.94
C GLY A 536 -16.02 -41.54 -15.46
N ASP A 537 -17.14 -40.83 -15.56
CA ASP A 537 -17.28 -39.44 -15.09
C ASP A 537 -17.73 -39.35 -13.61
N THR A 538 -17.87 -40.48 -12.92
CA THR A 538 -18.34 -40.50 -11.53
C THR A 538 -17.17 -40.48 -10.56
N VAL A 539 -17.13 -39.47 -9.70
CA VAL A 539 -16.18 -39.36 -8.58
C VAL A 539 -16.87 -39.87 -7.31
N THR A 540 -16.29 -40.88 -6.68
CA THR A 540 -16.75 -41.39 -5.37
C THR A 540 -15.70 -41.05 -4.33
N SER A 541 -15.98 -40.03 -3.52
CA SER A 541 -15.10 -39.60 -2.42
C SER A 541 -15.36 -40.41 -1.16
N GLN A 542 -14.28 -40.82 -0.50
CA GLN A 542 -14.33 -41.33 0.87
C GLN A 542 -14.38 -40.16 1.85
N GLU A 543 -14.71 -40.47 3.11
CA GLU A 543 -14.61 -39.50 4.19
C GLU A 543 -13.17 -38.97 4.34
N ALA A 544 -13.05 -37.72 4.79
CA ALA A 544 -11.74 -37.11 5.02
C ALA A 544 -10.99 -37.88 6.12
N THR A 545 -9.79 -38.34 5.78
CA THR A 545 -8.89 -39.00 6.72
C THR A 545 -8.15 -38.00 7.59
N GLU A 546 -8.01 -36.75 7.13
CA GLU A 546 -7.57 -35.61 7.93
C GLU A 546 -8.44 -34.39 7.65
N GLU A 547 -8.86 -33.70 8.71
CA GLU A 547 -9.46 -32.37 8.65
C GLU A 547 -8.81 -31.50 9.71
N LEU A 548 -8.08 -30.48 9.25
CA LEU A 548 -7.31 -29.56 10.05
C LEU A 548 -7.80 -28.13 9.82
N HIS A 549 -8.22 -27.49 10.91
CA HIS A 549 -8.57 -26.07 10.94
C HIS A 549 -7.31 -25.31 11.35
N VAL A 550 -6.76 -24.51 10.44
CA VAL A 550 -5.61 -23.65 10.74
C VAL A 550 -6.10 -22.22 10.93
N ILE A 551 -6.18 -21.79 12.18
CA ILE A 551 -6.50 -20.39 12.49
C ILE A 551 -5.27 -19.55 12.17
N THR A 552 -5.42 -18.56 11.28
CA THR A 552 -4.33 -17.70 10.82
C THR A 552 -4.51 -16.27 11.31
N THR A 553 -3.46 -15.72 11.93
CA THR A 553 -3.47 -14.33 12.40
C THR A 553 -2.06 -13.77 12.57
N GLN A 554 -1.97 -12.49 12.91
CA GLN A 554 -0.70 -11.84 13.26
C GLN A 554 -0.82 -11.21 14.65
N ALA A 555 0.14 -11.52 15.52
CA ALA A 555 0.29 -10.99 16.87
C ALA A 555 1.56 -10.14 16.92
N GLY A 556 1.42 -8.80 16.94
CA GLY A 556 2.58 -7.92 16.82
C GLY A 556 3.24 -8.08 15.43
N ARG A 557 4.51 -8.49 15.38
CA ARG A 557 5.19 -8.87 14.13
C ARG A 557 5.22 -10.38 13.89
N ALA A 558 4.83 -11.19 14.87
CA ALA A 558 4.83 -12.64 14.73
C ALA A 558 3.62 -13.12 13.92
N GLY A 559 3.87 -13.94 12.90
CA GLY A 559 2.83 -14.71 12.24
C GLY A 559 2.37 -15.84 13.17
N ILE A 560 1.06 -16.04 13.30
CA ILE A 560 0.49 -17.02 14.22
C ILE A 560 -0.37 -18.00 13.44
N ARG A 561 -0.14 -19.29 13.69
CA ARG A 561 -0.97 -20.38 13.20
C ARG A 561 -1.35 -21.28 14.36
N VAL A 562 -2.64 -21.54 14.54
CA VAL A 562 -3.13 -22.53 15.52
C VAL A 562 -3.66 -23.73 14.76
N LEU A 563 -3.08 -24.90 15.01
CA LEU A 563 -3.44 -26.16 14.35
C LEU A 563 -4.49 -26.90 15.19
N HIS A 564 -5.74 -26.93 14.73
CA HIS A 564 -6.86 -27.60 15.39
C HIS A 564 -7.42 -28.72 14.51
N TRP A 565 -7.09 -29.97 14.83
CA TRP A 565 -7.61 -31.15 14.11
C TRP A 565 -9.01 -31.52 14.59
N LYS A 566 -9.90 -31.76 13.62
CA LYS A 566 -11.20 -32.43 13.86
C LYS A 566 -11.11 -33.93 13.65
N THR A 567 -10.29 -34.37 12.69
CA THR A 567 -9.98 -35.79 12.44
C THR A 567 -8.55 -35.93 11.90
N GLY A 568 -7.96 -37.12 12.02
CA GLY A 568 -6.65 -37.44 11.44
C GLY A 568 -5.44 -36.81 12.13
N LYS A 569 -5.57 -36.36 13.38
CA LYS A 569 -4.45 -35.77 14.14
C LYS A 569 -3.28 -36.77 14.25
N PRO A 570 -2.05 -36.39 13.86
CA PRO A 570 -0.88 -37.23 14.11
C PRO A 570 -0.66 -37.49 15.61
N ASP A 571 -0.23 -38.69 15.98
CA ASP A 571 -0.06 -39.07 17.39
C ASP A 571 1.01 -38.24 18.11
N SER A 572 2.08 -37.87 17.40
CA SER A 572 3.22 -37.14 17.98
C SER A 572 3.03 -35.62 18.03
N ILE A 573 1.87 -35.09 17.64
CA ILE A 573 1.56 -33.67 17.69
C ILE A 573 0.35 -33.47 18.59
N ASP A 574 0.46 -32.59 19.57
CA ASP A 574 -0.67 -32.21 20.41
C ASP A 574 -1.72 -31.47 19.59
N ASN A 575 -3.00 -31.68 19.90
CA ASN A 575 -4.04 -30.88 19.26
C ASN A 575 -3.95 -29.43 19.75
N ASP A 576 -4.50 -28.50 18.96
CA ASP A 576 -4.58 -27.09 19.28
C ASP A 576 -3.19 -26.42 19.39
N GLN A 577 -2.20 -26.94 18.66
CA GLN A 577 -0.84 -26.44 18.72
C GLN A 577 -0.78 -25.03 18.12
N ALA A 578 -0.57 -24.02 18.96
CA ALA A 578 -0.24 -22.67 18.52
C ALA A 578 1.24 -22.60 18.15
N ARG A 579 1.52 -21.96 17.00
CA ARG A 579 2.86 -21.77 16.43
C ARG A 579 3.11 -20.29 16.18
N TRP A 580 4.14 -19.76 16.82
CA TRP A 580 4.60 -18.38 16.66
C TRP A 580 5.77 -18.35 15.69
N GLN A 581 5.60 -17.67 14.56
CA GLN A 581 6.64 -17.45 13.57
C GLN A 581 7.21 -16.03 13.72
N ILE A 582 8.45 -15.94 14.21
CA ILE A 582 9.23 -14.70 14.29
C ILE A 582 10.14 -14.66 13.06
N SER A 583 9.94 -13.67 12.18
CA SER A 583 10.60 -13.63 10.88
C SER A 583 11.11 -12.24 10.48
N ASP A 584 12.11 -12.25 9.61
CA ASP A 584 12.47 -11.14 8.73
C ASP A 584 12.41 -11.60 7.25
N ASN A 585 12.99 -10.82 6.33
CA ASN A 585 12.93 -11.14 4.90
C ASN A 585 13.63 -12.46 4.53
N ILE A 586 14.70 -12.83 5.25
CA ILE A 586 15.53 -14.01 4.94
C ILE A 586 15.75 -14.94 6.14
N TYR A 587 14.91 -14.85 7.16
CA TYR A 587 14.95 -15.69 8.35
C TYR A 587 13.54 -15.96 8.91
N ALA A 588 13.30 -17.18 9.38
CA ALA A 588 12.07 -17.54 10.09
C ALA A 588 12.33 -18.54 11.23
N LEU A 589 11.95 -18.18 12.45
CA LEU A 589 11.96 -19.02 13.64
C LEU A 589 10.52 -19.35 14.04
N GLU A 590 10.21 -20.64 14.20
CA GLU A 590 8.89 -21.14 14.60
C GLU A 590 8.97 -21.74 16.02
N LEU A 591 8.13 -21.25 16.92
CA LEU A 591 8.09 -21.62 18.33
C LEU A 591 6.75 -22.23 18.72
N ASP A 592 6.76 -23.18 19.66
CA ASP A 592 5.54 -23.75 20.23
C ASP A 592 4.99 -22.92 21.42
N ALA A 593 3.95 -23.46 22.06
CA ALA A 593 3.28 -22.85 23.21
C ALA A 593 4.14 -22.74 24.48
N GLN A 594 5.28 -23.42 24.54
CA GLN A 594 6.25 -23.34 25.63
C GLN A 594 7.50 -22.54 25.23
N GLY A 595 7.48 -21.89 24.07
CA GLY A 595 8.62 -21.15 23.53
C GLY A 595 9.79 -22.05 23.12
N GLN A 596 9.57 -23.34 22.90
CA GLN A 596 10.58 -24.25 22.34
C GLN A 596 10.61 -24.10 20.83
N THR A 597 11.80 -24.21 20.24
CA THR A 597 11.98 -24.14 18.79
C THR A 597 11.39 -25.39 18.12
N ILE A 598 10.39 -25.19 17.26
CA ILE A 598 9.88 -26.20 16.33
C ILE A 598 10.82 -26.27 15.11
N SER A 599 11.06 -25.12 14.48
CA SER A 599 11.92 -25.00 13.32
C SER A 599 12.65 -23.66 13.23
N ARG A 600 13.81 -23.68 12.59
CA ARG A 600 14.58 -22.50 12.17
C ARG A 600 14.84 -22.62 10.67
N GLU A 601 14.61 -21.55 9.94
CA GLU A 601 14.82 -21.52 8.50
C GLU A 601 15.53 -20.24 8.09
N GLU A 602 16.60 -20.39 7.30
CA GLU A 602 17.37 -19.29 6.73
C GLU A 602 17.30 -19.42 5.21
N TYR A 603 17.11 -18.30 4.53
CA TYR A 603 16.96 -18.29 3.08
C TYR A 603 18.19 -17.70 2.40
N TYR A 604 18.51 -18.21 1.21
CA TYR A 604 19.28 -17.44 0.24
C TYR A 604 18.52 -16.14 -0.10
N PRO A 605 19.20 -15.09 -0.58
CA PRO A 605 18.59 -13.77 -0.76
C PRO A 605 17.28 -13.76 -1.55
N PHE A 606 17.16 -14.60 -2.59
CA PHE A 606 15.99 -14.70 -3.45
C PHE A 606 14.97 -15.79 -3.01
N GLY A 607 15.05 -16.28 -1.77
CA GLY A 607 13.99 -17.08 -1.14
C GLY A 607 14.08 -18.60 -1.25
N GLY A 608 15.15 -19.13 -1.85
CA GLY A 608 15.48 -20.56 -1.70
C GLY A 608 15.93 -20.86 -0.27
N THR A 609 15.60 -22.02 0.28
CA THR A 609 15.99 -22.39 1.65
C THR A 609 17.46 -22.80 1.70
N ALA A 610 18.27 -22.10 2.49
CA ALA A 610 19.69 -22.38 2.70
C ALA A 610 19.91 -23.27 3.93
N VAL A 611 19.33 -22.88 5.06
CA VAL A 611 19.30 -23.69 6.29
C VAL A 611 17.85 -24.05 6.58
N TRP A 612 17.60 -25.32 6.84
CA TRP A 612 16.35 -25.76 7.45
C TRP A 612 16.69 -26.70 8.59
N ALA A 613 16.38 -26.26 9.81
CA ALA A 613 16.58 -27.03 11.02
C ALA A 613 15.23 -27.25 11.72
N ALA A 614 15.00 -28.46 12.21
CA ALA A 614 13.71 -28.87 12.76
C ALA A 614 13.88 -29.91 13.87
N ARG A 615 12.99 -29.88 14.88
CA ARG A 615 12.96 -30.92 15.91
C ARG A 615 12.25 -32.20 15.45
N SER A 616 11.39 -32.10 14.43
CA SER A 616 10.60 -33.19 13.88
C SER A 616 10.26 -32.91 12.42
N GLU A 617 10.55 -33.86 11.54
CA GLU A 617 10.16 -33.80 10.12
C GLU A 617 8.63 -33.68 9.98
N LEU A 618 7.88 -34.48 10.74
CA LEU A 618 6.43 -34.48 10.74
C LEU A 618 5.83 -33.13 11.18
N GLU A 619 6.38 -32.49 12.22
CA GLU A 619 5.84 -31.17 12.61
C GLU A 619 6.06 -30.12 11.53
N THR A 620 7.17 -30.22 10.79
CA THR A 620 7.51 -29.26 9.75
C THR A 620 6.81 -29.47 8.41
N SER A 621 6.15 -30.62 8.19
CA SER A 621 5.25 -30.79 7.04
C SER A 621 4.06 -29.82 7.10
N TYR A 622 3.67 -29.37 8.30
CA TYR A 622 2.62 -28.36 8.51
C TYR A 622 3.12 -26.91 8.39
N LYS A 623 4.42 -26.69 8.16
CA LYS A 623 4.99 -25.36 7.90
C LYS A 623 4.92 -25.00 6.43
N VAL A 624 3.97 -24.12 6.10
CA VAL A 624 3.71 -23.66 4.72
C VAL A 624 4.11 -22.20 4.47
N ILE A 625 4.07 -21.35 5.49
CA ILE A 625 4.48 -19.94 5.41
C ILE A 625 5.99 -19.85 5.63
N ARG A 626 6.72 -19.30 4.65
CA ARG A 626 8.18 -19.31 4.64
C ARG A 626 8.74 -17.94 4.24
N TYR A 627 9.50 -17.87 3.16
CA TYR A 627 10.14 -16.64 2.68
C TYR A 627 9.15 -15.49 2.49
N SER A 628 9.51 -14.29 2.95
CA SER A 628 8.69 -13.07 2.89
C SER A 628 7.27 -13.21 3.45
N GLY A 629 7.04 -14.17 4.37
CA GLY A 629 5.72 -14.43 4.95
C GLY A 629 4.71 -15.00 3.95
N LYS A 630 5.18 -15.61 2.85
CA LYS A 630 4.32 -16.18 1.80
C LYS A 630 4.24 -17.70 1.88
N GLU A 631 3.11 -18.24 1.42
CA GLU A 631 2.91 -19.68 1.30
C GLU A 631 3.78 -20.24 0.16
N ARG A 632 4.51 -21.31 0.46
CA ARG A 632 5.21 -22.12 -0.54
C ARG A 632 4.36 -23.33 -0.89
N ASP A 633 3.95 -23.45 -2.14
CA ASP A 633 3.12 -24.55 -2.63
C ASP A 633 3.93 -25.83 -2.86
N GLY A 634 3.24 -26.95 -3.13
CA GLY A 634 3.86 -28.24 -3.42
C GLY A 634 4.74 -28.20 -4.68
N THR A 635 4.40 -27.32 -5.62
CA THR A 635 5.16 -26.99 -6.83
C THR A 635 6.49 -26.27 -6.56
N GLY A 636 6.72 -25.82 -5.32
CA GLY A 636 7.86 -25.00 -4.92
C GLY A 636 7.68 -23.50 -5.17
N LEU A 637 6.65 -23.09 -5.91
CA LEU A 637 6.33 -21.68 -6.13
C LEU A 637 5.86 -21.03 -4.83
N TYR A 638 6.19 -19.74 -4.67
CA TYR A 638 5.60 -18.91 -3.65
C TYR A 638 4.38 -18.17 -4.21
N TYR A 639 3.26 -18.24 -3.50
CA TYR A 639 2.04 -17.50 -3.85
C TYR A 639 2.03 -16.13 -3.15
N TYR A 640 2.03 -15.05 -3.94
CA TYR A 640 2.07 -13.68 -3.42
C TYR A 640 0.71 -12.96 -3.44
N GLY A 641 -0.31 -13.52 -4.08
CA GLY A 641 -1.57 -12.84 -4.35
C GLY A 641 -1.87 -12.86 -5.85
N TYR A 642 -1.43 -11.83 -6.57
CA TYR A 642 -1.67 -11.72 -8.01
C TYR A 642 -0.67 -12.51 -8.87
N ARG A 643 0.46 -12.93 -8.31
CA ARG A 643 1.50 -13.68 -9.02
C ARG A 643 2.10 -14.82 -8.20
N TYR A 644 2.73 -15.74 -8.93
CA TYR A 644 3.56 -16.81 -8.40
C TYR A 644 5.03 -16.51 -8.66
N TYR A 645 5.87 -16.79 -7.65
CA TYR A 645 7.30 -16.51 -7.66
C TYR A 645 8.11 -17.81 -7.65
N ALA A 646 9.08 -17.93 -8.55
CA ALA A 646 10.00 -19.07 -8.62
C ALA A 646 11.36 -18.70 -8.02
N PRO A 647 11.64 -19.04 -6.73
CA PRO A 647 12.84 -18.60 -6.03
C PRO A 647 14.14 -19.11 -6.66
N TRP A 648 14.10 -20.29 -7.30
CA TRP A 648 15.26 -20.86 -7.98
C TRP A 648 15.61 -20.14 -9.29
N LEU A 649 14.64 -19.42 -9.89
CA LEU A 649 14.83 -18.60 -11.08
C LEU A 649 15.07 -17.12 -10.73
N CYS A 650 14.85 -16.72 -9.48
CA CYS A 650 14.94 -15.33 -8.99
C CYS A 650 13.99 -14.36 -9.74
N ARG A 651 12.81 -14.85 -10.17
CA ARG A 651 11.83 -14.03 -10.91
C ARG A 651 10.39 -14.55 -10.81
N TRP A 652 9.45 -13.70 -11.20
CA TRP A 652 8.04 -14.01 -11.36
C TRP A 652 7.79 -14.98 -12.53
N THR A 653 6.75 -15.82 -12.42
CA THR A 653 6.35 -16.77 -13.49
C THR A 653 5.43 -16.15 -14.55
N ALA A 654 4.92 -14.94 -14.31
CA ALA A 654 4.10 -14.19 -15.24
C ALA A 654 4.48 -12.70 -15.21
N ALA A 655 4.19 -12.00 -16.32
CA ALA A 655 4.33 -10.56 -16.38
C ALA A 655 3.44 -9.89 -15.32
N ASP A 656 3.91 -8.77 -14.78
CA ASP A 656 3.19 -7.99 -13.77
C ASP A 656 1.78 -7.58 -14.22
N PRO A 657 0.70 -8.04 -13.54
CA PRO A 657 -0.65 -7.58 -13.83
C PRO A 657 -0.87 -6.12 -13.40
N GLY A 658 -0.02 -5.58 -12.52
CA GLY A 658 0.09 -4.16 -12.24
C GLY A 658 0.73 -3.35 -13.37
N GLN A 659 1.21 -4.01 -14.43
CA GLN A 659 1.88 -3.40 -15.58
C GLN A 659 3.17 -2.66 -15.15
N GLU A 660 3.46 -1.48 -15.69
CA GLU A 660 4.73 -0.78 -15.49
C GLU A 660 4.88 -0.07 -14.12
N ILE A 661 4.08 -0.40 -13.11
CA ILE A 661 4.11 0.27 -11.80
C ILE A 661 5.44 0.15 -11.05
N ASP A 662 6.22 -0.92 -11.27
CA ASP A 662 7.60 -1.08 -10.77
C ASP A 662 8.68 -0.98 -11.87
N GLY A 663 8.32 -0.39 -13.01
CA GLY A 663 9.18 -0.16 -14.16
C GLY A 663 8.93 -1.09 -15.34
N LEU A 664 9.78 -0.98 -16.37
CA LEU A 664 9.58 -1.62 -17.68
C LEU A 664 9.93 -3.11 -17.72
N ASN A 665 10.50 -3.68 -16.65
CA ASN A 665 10.79 -5.10 -16.56
C ASN A 665 9.72 -5.79 -15.71
N LEU A 666 8.76 -6.44 -16.38
CA LEU A 666 7.57 -6.99 -15.73
C LEU A 666 7.82 -8.31 -14.97
N TYR A 667 9.05 -8.84 -14.99
CA TYR A 667 9.43 -10.10 -14.32
C TYR A 667 10.42 -9.89 -13.18
N ARG A 668 10.90 -8.67 -12.97
CA ARG A 668 11.94 -8.36 -11.97
C ARG A 668 11.39 -8.51 -10.55
N MET A 669 12.08 -9.29 -9.73
CA MET A 669 11.71 -9.47 -8.33
C MET A 669 12.24 -8.31 -7.49
N VAL A 670 11.35 -7.49 -6.92
CA VAL A 670 11.63 -6.40 -5.97
C VAL A 670 12.90 -5.60 -6.27
N ARG A 671 13.02 -5.13 -7.53
CA ARG A 671 14.17 -4.34 -8.03
C ARG A 671 15.55 -5.00 -7.88
N ASN A 672 15.60 -6.33 -7.81
CA ASN A 672 16.81 -7.10 -7.51
C ASN A 672 17.45 -6.78 -6.14
N ASN A 673 16.64 -6.28 -5.18
CA ASN A 673 17.06 -6.03 -3.80
C ASN A 673 16.11 -6.73 -2.79
N PRO A 674 16.09 -8.07 -2.78
CA PRO A 674 15.15 -8.85 -1.95
C PRO A 674 15.43 -8.80 -0.45
N LEU A 675 16.59 -8.28 -0.06
CA LEU A 675 16.99 -8.14 1.34
C LEU A 675 16.34 -6.91 1.98
N THR A 676 16.16 -5.84 1.20
CA THR A 676 15.66 -4.54 1.68
C THR A 676 14.18 -4.34 1.35
N LEU A 677 13.71 -4.89 0.23
CA LEU A 677 12.37 -4.69 -0.31
C LEU A 677 11.54 -5.98 -0.24
N THR A 678 10.22 -5.82 -0.11
CA THR A 678 9.26 -6.93 -0.02
C THR A 678 8.06 -6.66 -0.92
N ASP A 679 7.60 -7.64 -1.68
CA ASP A 679 6.33 -7.50 -2.41
C ASP A 679 5.19 -8.08 -1.57
N GLU A 680 4.18 -7.27 -1.25
CA GLU A 680 3.07 -7.69 -0.40
C GLU A 680 2.00 -8.46 -1.17
N SER A 681 1.83 -8.23 -2.47
CA SER A 681 0.69 -8.77 -3.24
C SER A 681 1.09 -9.38 -4.59
N GLY A 682 2.36 -9.30 -4.96
CA GLY A 682 2.87 -9.66 -6.27
C GLY A 682 2.56 -8.62 -7.34
N LEU A 683 2.51 -7.33 -6.99
CA LEU A 683 2.23 -6.22 -7.94
C LEU A 683 3.34 -5.16 -7.92
N ALA A 684 3.81 -4.78 -6.75
CA ALA A 684 4.90 -3.84 -6.60
C ALA A 684 5.60 -4.06 -5.27
N PRO A 685 6.92 -3.84 -5.19
CA PRO A 685 7.64 -3.83 -3.93
C PRO A 685 7.07 -2.75 -3.01
N GLY A 686 6.58 -3.18 -1.85
CA GLY A 686 6.56 -2.37 -0.66
C GLY A 686 7.96 -2.28 -0.07
N GLY A 687 8.29 -1.14 0.53
CA GLY A 687 9.45 -1.02 1.38
C GLY A 687 9.10 -0.10 2.53
N LYS A 688 9.67 -0.35 3.71
CA LYS A 688 9.76 0.64 4.80
C LYS A 688 10.78 1.74 4.46
N SER A 689 10.79 2.18 3.20
CA SER A 689 11.37 3.46 2.81
C SER A 689 10.25 4.46 2.89
N ALA A 690 10.54 5.67 3.37
CA ALA A 690 9.58 6.76 3.45
C ALA A 690 9.04 7.08 2.05
N GLN A 691 8.00 6.36 1.63
CA GLN A 691 7.05 6.85 0.65
C GLN A 691 6.50 8.17 1.21
N PRO A 692 6.27 9.18 0.35
CA PRO A 692 5.41 10.30 0.72
C PRO A 692 4.19 9.72 1.40
N SER A 693 3.97 10.07 2.67
CA SER A 693 2.77 9.58 3.36
C SER A 693 1.54 9.91 2.50
N ALA A 694 0.45 9.15 2.56
CA ALA A 694 -0.80 9.51 1.87
C ALA A 694 -1.25 10.97 2.17
N SER A 695 -0.77 11.55 3.27
CA SER A 695 -0.94 12.95 3.64
C SER A 695 -0.14 13.94 2.76
N GLU A 696 1.03 13.55 2.24
CA GLU A 696 1.88 14.37 1.38
C GLU A 696 1.33 14.52 -0.04
N GLU A 697 0.98 13.42 -0.71
CA GLU A 697 0.33 13.48 -2.04
C GLU A 697 -0.98 14.27 -1.99
N ARG A 698 -1.70 14.14 -0.87
CA ARG A 698 -2.95 14.83 -0.63
C ARG A 698 -2.77 16.32 -0.29
N PHE A 699 -1.70 16.70 0.41
CA PHE A 699 -1.37 18.12 0.58
C PHE A 699 -1.01 18.75 -0.76
N LYS A 700 -0.15 18.09 -1.55
CA LYS A 700 0.29 18.55 -2.88
C LYS A 700 -0.90 18.84 -3.81
N SER A 701 -1.94 18.01 -3.78
CA SER A 701 -3.16 18.26 -4.58
C SER A 701 -4.01 19.46 -4.13
N LEU A 702 -3.87 19.93 -2.88
CA LEU A 702 -4.61 21.08 -2.32
C LEU A 702 -3.85 22.41 -2.43
N VAL A 703 -2.56 22.37 -2.75
CA VAL A 703 -1.69 23.56 -2.81
C VAL A 703 -2.25 24.68 -3.70
N PRO A 704 -2.78 24.43 -4.91
CA PRO A 704 -3.35 25.49 -5.75
C PRO A 704 -4.53 26.20 -5.07
N THR A 705 -5.39 25.45 -4.39
CA THR A 705 -6.54 26.00 -3.66
C THR A 705 -6.10 26.81 -2.44
N LEU A 706 -5.10 26.32 -1.68
CA LEU A 706 -4.54 27.02 -0.53
C LEU A 706 -3.91 28.36 -0.93
N ILE A 707 -3.12 28.39 -2.01
CA ILE A 707 -2.53 29.62 -2.55
C ILE A 707 -3.63 30.64 -2.89
N ASN A 708 -4.73 30.21 -3.50
CA ASN A 708 -5.84 31.10 -3.83
C ASN A 708 -6.54 31.68 -2.59
N ILE A 709 -6.72 30.87 -1.54
CA ILE A 709 -7.28 31.32 -0.26
C ILE A 709 -6.36 32.35 0.40
N VAL A 710 -5.05 32.08 0.47
CA VAL A 710 -4.04 32.98 1.03
C VAL A 710 -4.04 34.33 0.30
N ARG A 711 -4.02 34.30 -1.04
CA ARG A 711 -4.08 35.51 -1.87
C ARG A 711 -5.37 36.31 -1.64
N ALA A 712 -6.51 35.63 -1.55
CA ALA A 712 -7.79 36.29 -1.29
C ALA A 712 -7.82 36.98 0.08
N GLN A 713 -7.34 36.31 1.13
CA GLN A 713 -7.30 36.87 2.49
C GLN A 713 -6.41 38.12 2.59
N ILE A 714 -5.23 38.08 1.96
CA ILE A 714 -4.29 39.21 1.94
C ILE A 714 -4.88 40.38 1.12
N SER A 715 -5.43 40.09 -0.07
CA SER A 715 -6.02 41.11 -0.95
C SER A 715 -7.22 41.81 -0.30
N ASP A 716 -8.12 41.06 0.33
CA ASP A 716 -9.30 41.62 1.00
C ASP A 716 -8.90 42.45 2.24
N ALA A 717 -7.90 42.00 3.01
CA ALA A 717 -7.36 42.77 4.13
C ALA A 717 -6.70 44.08 3.67
N ARG A 718 -5.99 44.06 2.54
CA ARG A 718 -5.42 45.25 1.90
C ARG A 718 -6.51 46.23 1.46
N GLN A 719 -7.55 45.75 0.77
CA GLN A 719 -8.69 46.58 0.34
C GLN A 719 -9.39 47.24 1.53
N ALA A 720 -9.54 46.52 2.66
CA ALA A 720 -10.10 47.06 3.90
C ALA A 720 -9.30 48.27 4.46
N LEU A 721 -7.98 48.27 4.27
CA LEU A 721 -7.06 49.37 4.68
C LEU A 721 -6.92 50.49 3.65
N GLU A 722 -7.26 50.24 2.39
CA GLU A 722 -7.22 51.27 1.34
C GLU A 722 -8.53 52.07 1.25
N GLY A 723 -9.59 51.61 1.95
CA GLY A 723 -10.88 52.30 2.00
C GLY A 723 -11.84 51.92 0.87
N ASN A 724 -11.51 50.89 0.08
CA ASN A 724 -12.34 50.40 -1.02
C ASN A 724 -13.22 49.25 -0.52
N ALA A 725 -14.47 49.55 -0.12
CA ALA A 725 -15.47 48.51 0.05
C ALA A 725 -15.72 47.82 -1.31
N ARG A 726 -15.54 46.49 -1.37
CA ARG A 726 -15.85 45.55 -2.47
C ARG A 726 -16.40 46.19 -3.76
N VAL A 727 -15.55 46.30 -4.79
CA VAL A 727 -16.02 46.13 -6.18
C VAL A 727 -15.73 44.69 -6.56
N VAL A 728 -16.77 43.86 -6.59
CA VAL A 728 -16.65 42.48 -7.06
C VAL A 728 -16.17 42.50 -8.52
N PRO A 729 -15.04 41.86 -8.88
CA PRO A 729 -14.64 41.74 -10.27
C PRO A 729 -15.65 40.85 -11.01
N GLN A 730 -16.26 41.38 -12.07
CA GLN A 730 -17.25 40.68 -12.90
C GLN A 730 -16.74 39.43 -13.64
N ASN A 731 -15.48 39.00 -13.46
CA ASN A 731 -14.86 37.93 -14.25
C ASN A 731 -14.39 36.72 -13.41
N SER A 732 -15.26 36.15 -12.58
CA SER A 732 -15.06 34.76 -12.12
C SER A 732 -16.40 34.03 -12.07
N GLY A 733 -16.38 32.72 -12.32
CA GLY A 733 -17.49 31.81 -12.69
C GLY A 733 -18.71 31.69 -11.77
N TRP A 734 -19.04 32.68 -10.94
CA TRP A 734 -20.19 32.71 -10.04
C TRP A 734 -21.46 33.36 -10.61
N ALA A 735 -21.39 34.01 -11.79
CA ALA A 735 -22.54 34.72 -12.39
C ALA A 735 -23.72 33.82 -12.83
N TYR A 736 -23.48 32.51 -13.02
CA TYR A 736 -24.55 31.56 -13.38
C TYR A 736 -25.42 31.16 -12.18
N LEU A 737 -24.84 31.11 -10.98
CA LEU A 737 -25.54 30.70 -9.76
C LEU A 737 -26.30 31.87 -9.10
N GLN A 738 -25.84 33.10 -9.32
CA GLN A 738 -26.50 34.29 -8.78
C GLN A 738 -27.81 34.64 -9.52
N ASN A 739 -27.88 34.43 -10.84
CA ASN A 739 -29.11 34.64 -11.63
C ASN A 739 -30.26 33.68 -11.25
N VAL A 740 -29.94 32.50 -10.73
CA VAL A 740 -30.93 31.51 -10.26
C VAL A 740 -31.44 31.88 -8.87
N TRP A 741 -30.60 32.46 -8.03
CA TRP A 741 -30.93 32.85 -6.66
C TRP A 741 -31.72 34.18 -6.59
N GLU A 742 -31.44 35.15 -7.45
CA GLU A 742 -32.14 36.45 -7.48
C GLU A 742 -33.56 36.36 -8.05
N ARG A 743 -33.93 35.25 -8.73
CA ARG A 743 -35.30 35.00 -9.20
C ARG A 743 -36.30 34.58 -8.11
N TRP A 744 -35.82 34.26 -6.90
CA TRP A 744 -36.63 33.60 -5.86
C TRP A 744 -36.69 34.34 -4.51
N ASN A 745 -36.19 35.58 -4.38
CA ASN A 745 -36.34 36.34 -3.13
C ASN A 745 -36.29 37.87 -3.31
N PRO A 746 -37.43 38.58 -3.34
CA PRO A 746 -37.47 40.03 -3.52
C PRO A 746 -37.59 40.77 -2.19
N LEU A 747 -36.66 40.61 -1.24
CA LEU A 747 -36.63 41.43 -0.02
C LEU A 747 -35.21 41.58 0.54
N ASN A 748 -34.54 42.68 0.23
CA ASN A 748 -34.10 43.68 1.25
C ASN A 748 -33.21 44.78 0.65
N ASN A 749 -33.76 45.99 0.70
CA ASN A 749 -33.06 47.25 0.55
C ASN A 749 -32.10 47.49 1.72
N ASN A 750 -30.80 47.68 1.46
CA ASN A 750 -30.05 48.86 1.91
C ASN A 750 -28.60 48.82 1.39
N PRO A 751 -28.20 49.67 0.41
CA PRO A 751 -26.80 49.99 0.22
C PRO A 751 -26.39 51.02 1.29
N SER A 752 -25.56 50.62 2.25
CA SER A 752 -24.95 51.57 3.17
C SER A 752 -24.06 52.54 2.37
N SER A 753 -24.48 53.81 2.31
CA SER A 753 -23.68 54.92 1.82
C SER A 753 -22.50 55.17 2.75
N SER A 754 -21.32 54.64 2.43
CA SER A 754 -20.08 55.09 3.07
C SER A 754 -19.59 56.35 2.36
N THR A 755 -19.72 57.50 3.00
CA THR A 755 -19.16 58.80 2.60
C THR A 755 -17.66 58.92 2.89
N ASN A 756 -16.87 57.87 2.66
CA ASN A 756 -15.43 57.98 2.81
C ASN A 756 -14.82 58.60 1.55
N LYS A 757 -13.95 59.60 1.74
CA LYS A 757 -13.09 60.09 0.66
C LYS A 757 -12.23 58.92 0.15
N PRO A 758 -11.97 58.81 -1.16
CA PRO A 758 -11.03 57.82 -1.67
C PRO A 758 -9.69 58.00 -0.93
N ASN A 759 -9.17 56.89 -0.37
CA ASN A 759 -7.96 56.80 0.48
C ASN A 759 -8.12 57.03 2.00
N GLU A 760 -9.32 57.19 2.54
CA GLU A 760 -9.56 57.17 4.00
C GLU A 760 -10.04 55.78 4.46
N ILE A 761 -9.34 55.20 5.45
CA ILE A 761 -9.72 53.93 6.09
C ILE A 761 -11.12 54.06 6.67
N ASN A 762 -11.98 53.08 6.40
CA ASN A 762 -13.35 53.11 6.91
C ASN A 762 -13.36 53.09 8.46
N ASN A 763 -14.35 53.75 9.07
CA ASN A 763 -14.41 53.91 10.53
C ASN A 763 -14.49 52.56 11.27
N GLU A 764 -15.03 51.52 10.64
CA GLU A 764 -15.13 50.18 11.22
C GLU A 764 -13.76 49.48 11.29
N THR A 765 -12.98 49.55 10.22
CA THR A 765 -11.58 49.10 10.13
C THR A 765 -10.70 49.87 11.10
N ARG A 766 -10.87 51.20 11.21
CA ARG A 766 -10.12 52.02 12.17
C ARG A 766 -10.45 51.63 13.62
N SER A 767 -11.72 51.42 13.94
CA SER A 767 -12.14 50.93 15.26
C SER A 767 -11.54 49.56 15.55
N LEU A 768 -11.57 48.64 14.60
CA LEU A 768 -11.00 47.29 14.75
C LEU A 768 -9.49 47.33 15.05
N ILE A 769 -8.74 48.15 14.31
CA ILE A 769 -7.30 48.34 14.54
C ILE A 769 -7.07 48.92 15.94
N LYS A 770 -7.84 49.94 16.32
CA LYS A 770 -7.74 50.56 17.65
C LYS A 770 -8.06 49.57 18.77
N ASP A 771 -9.08 48.75 18.59
CA ASP A 771 -9.53 47.75 19.57
C ASP A 771 -8.50 46.62 19.73
N TYR A 772 -7.84 46.21 18.63
CA TYR A 772 -6.86 45.13 18.65
C TYR A 772 -5.45 45.59 19.05
N MET A 773 -4.99 46.72 18.51
CA MET A 773 -3.62 47.23 18.71
C MET A 773 -3.50 48.24 19.85
N GLY A 774 -4.62 48.70 20.41
CA GLY A 774 -4.65 49.80 21.39
C GLY A 774 -4.27 51.17 20.81
N ASN A 775 -3.99 51.27 19.50
CA ASN A 775 -3.52 52.49 18.83
C ASN A 775 -3.85 52.47 17.32
N ASP A 776 -4.49 53.53 16.82
CA ASP A 776 -4.83 53.77 15.41
C ASP A 776 -4.07 54.97 14.80
N SER A 777 -2.88 55.30 15.31
CA SER A 777 -2.07 56.41 14.83
C SER A 777 -1.76 56.32 13.33
N LYS A 778 -1.51 57.48 12.70
CA LYS A 778 -1.09 57.54 11.28
C LYS A 778 0.13 56.67 10.99
N GLU A 779 1.05 56.55 11.95
CA GLU A 779 2.25 55.73 11.82
C GLU A 779 1.93 54.23 11.90
N THR A 780 1.08 53.81 12.85
CA THR A 780 0.56 52.43 12.94
C THR A 780 -0.10 51.99 11.63
N ILE A 781 -0.96 52.84 11.09
CA ILE A 781 -1.67 52.58 9.83
C ILE A 781 -0.70 52.46 8.65
N LYS A 782 0.34 53.31 8.60
CA LYS A 782 1.35 53.27 7.55
C LYS A 782 2.14 51.96 7.58
N ILE A 783 2.59 51.54 8.76
CA ILE A 783 3.32 50.27 8.94
C ILE A 783 2.49 49.07 8.46
N LEU A 784 1.18 49.05 8.78
CA LEU A 784 0.28 47.99 8.35
C LEU A 784 0.06 47.95 6.83
N LYS A 785 -0.06 49.12 6.18
CA LYS A 785 -0.14 49.22 4.72
C LYS A 785 1.13 48.68 4.05
N ASP A 786 2.30 49.11 4.53
CA ASP A 786 3.59 48.68 3.99
C ASP A 786 3.81 47.18 4.19
N ALA A 787 3.36 46.61 5.32
CA ALA A 787 3.43 45.17 5.57
C ALA A 787 2.51 44.37 4.63
N LEU A 788 1.26 44.82 4.45
CA LEU A 788 0.30 44.16 3.56
C LEU A 788 0.69 44.24 2.09
N GLU A 789 1.29 45.35 1.65
CA GLU A 789 1.80 45.47 0.28
C GLU A 789 2.91 44.45 0.01
N LYS A 790 3.85 44.27 0.95
CA LYS A 790 4.89 43.25 0.83
C LYS A 790 4.33 41.82 0.93
N MET A 791 3.32 41.59 1.76
CA MET A 791 2.60 40.31 1.84
C MET A 791 1.89 39.97 0.53
N ASP A 792 1.26 40.95 -0.12
CA ASP A 792 0.57 40.78 -1.40
C ASP A 792 1.56 40.43 -2.51
N GLN A 793 2.72 41.12 -2.56
CA GLN A 793 3.83 40.78 -3.47
C GLN A 793 4.38 39.36 -3.21
N ALA A 794 4.56 38.98 -1.94
CA ALA A 794 5.03 37.64 -1.58
C ALA A 794 3.99 36.55 -1.93
N ALA A 795 2.69 36.82 -1.73
CA ALA A 795 1.60 35.90 -2.06
C ALA A 795 1.48 35.67 -3.58
N ALA A 796 1.75 36.71 -4.38
CA ALA A 796 1.78 36.61 -5.83
C ALA A 796 2.87 35.64 -6.33
N ALA A 797 4.00 35.55 -5.62
CA ALA A 797 5.11 34.67 -5.97
C ALA A 797 4.91 33.18 -5.59
N LEU A 798 3.91 32.86 -4.75
CA LEU A 798 3.64 31.48 -4.32
C LEU A 798 3.27 30.56 -5.50
N ASN A 799 3.87 29.37 -5.52
CA ASN A 799 3.60 28.27 -6.43
C ASN A 799 3.77 26.93 -5.71
N GLU A 800 3.54 25.81 -6.40
CA GLU A 800 3.60 24.46 -5.81
C GLU A 800 4.96 24.13 -5.16
N ASN A 801 6.06 24.70 -5.66
CA ASN A 801 7.41 24.50 -5.12
C ASN A 801 7.73 25.43 -3.94
N SER A 802 6.79 26.29 -3.53
CA SER A 802 6.98 27.22 -2.41
C SER A 802 6.84 26.56 -1.03
N PHE A 803 6.35 25.31 -0.99
CA PHE A 803 6.13 24.55 0.23
C PHE A 803 7.05 23.33 0.29
N ARG A 804 7.77 23.18 1.41
CA ARG A 804 8.63 22.01 1.67
C ARG A 804 8.10 21.19 2.83
N ASN A 805 8.41 19.90 2.89
CA ASN A 805 7.98 19.04 4.00
C ASN A 805 8.85 19.33 5.23
N ILE A 806 8.22 19.44 6.42
CA ILE A 806 8.94 19.50 7.70
C ILE A 806 9.79 18.23 7.95
N ASN A 807 9.44 17.09 7.37
CA ASN A 807 10.23 15.86 7.50
C ASN A 807 11.59 15.91 6.75
N GLU A 808 11.85 16.96 5.97
CA GLU A 808 13.14 17.22 5.35
C GLU A 808 14.03 18.15 6.21
N ASP A 809 13.50 18.70 7.33
CA ASP A 809 14.24 19.57 8.25
C ASP A 809 14.38 18.92 9.65
N PRO A 810 15.59 18.47 10.04
CA PRO A 810 15.83 17.73 11.28
C PRO A 810 15.72 18.57 12.57
N TYR A 811 15.47 19.88 12.49
CA TYR A 811 15.45 20.77 13.65
C TYR A 811 14.04 21.23 14.08
N THR A 812 12.99 20.65 13.48
CA THR A 812 11.60 21.08 13.74
C THR A 812 10.94 20.29 14.87
N PRO A 813 10.19 20.92 15.80
CA PRO A 813 9.45 20.21 16.84
C PRO A 813 8.38 19.27 16.25
N LYS A 814 8.28 18.04 16.78
CA LYS A 814 7.37 16.96 16.30
C LYS A 814 5.87 17.32 16.19
N ASN A 815 5.45 18.48 16.72
CA ASN A 815 4.04 18.93 16.74
C ASN A 815 3.79 20.29 16.03
N ALA A 816 4.78 20.84 15.31
CA ALA A 816 4.61 22.09 14.56
C ALA A 816 3.83 21.85 13.25
N ALA A 817 2.94 22.77 12.90
CA ALA A 817 2.14 22.70 11.66
C ALA A 817 2.88 23.28 10.45
N ALA A 818 3.67 24.33 10.66
CA ALA A 818 4.58 24.95 9.69
C ALA A 818 5.72 25.67 10.43
N CYS A 819 6.78 26.04 9.71
CA CYS A 819 7.86 26.92 10.17
C CYS A 819 8.58 27.58 8.98
N VAL A 820 9.49 28.53 9.27
CA VAL A 820 10.33 29.23 8.29
C VAL A 820 11.82 28.87 8.47
N GLY A 821 12.50 28.42 7.40
CA GLY A 821 13.91 27.99 7.44
C GLY A 821 14.73 28.30 6.17
N SER A 822 16.06 28.15 6.22
CA SER A 822 16.99 28.41 5.11
C SER A 822 17.68 27.13 4.61
N ASN A 823 17.87 26.99 3.29
CA ASN A 823 18.46 25.80 2.65
C ASN A 823 19.94 25.51 2.95
N GLU A 824 20.66 26.41 3.63
CA GLU A 824 22.05 26.19 4.06
C GLU A 824 22.11 26.30 5.59
N HIS A 825 22.85 25.37 6.20
CA HIS A 825 23.02 25.08 7.64
C HIS A 825 23.53 26.23 8.55
N ILE A 826 23.09 27.47 8.33
CA ILE A 826 23.40 28.59 9.21
C ILE A 826 22.08 29.23 9.58
N LEU A 827 21.57 28.86 10.76
CA LEU A 827 20.59 29.68 11.47
C LEU A 827 21.10 31.13 11.44
N TYR A 828 20.25 32.04 10.99
CA TYR A 828 20.39 33.51 11.11
C TYR A 828 21.13 34.28 10.00
N ASP A 829 20.85 34.00 8.72
CA ASP A 829 21.10 34.98 7.64
C ASP A 829 19.80 35.38 6.91
N THR A 830 19.29 36.59 7.22
CA THR A 830 18.08 37.19 6.61
C THR A 830 18.27 37.70 5.17
N THR A 831 19.40 37.39 4.53
CA THR A 831 19.72 37.82 3.17
C THR A 831 19.68 36.71 2.11
N LYS A 832 19.36 35.45 2.47
CA LYS A 832 19.29 34.30 1.55
C LYS A 832 17.87 33.70 1.43
N ASN A 833 17.63 32.88 0.38
CA ASN A 833 16.33 32.27 0.03
C ASN A 833 15.74 31.44 1.19
N ILE A 834 14.76 32.03 1.87
CA ILE A 834 14.02 31.43 2.98
C ILE A 834 12.78 30.71 2.41
N SER A 835 12.48 29.49 2.89
CA SER A 835 11.34 28.67 2.44
C SER A 835 10.32 28.43 3.57
N ILE A 836 9.05 28.20 3.20
CA ILE A 836 7.98 27.80 4.14
C ILE A 836 7.96 26.28 4.20
N TYR A 837 8.13 25.73 5.40
CA TYR A 837 8.06 24.29 5.66
C TYR A 837 6.70 23.97 6.27
N ILE A 838 6.05 22.89 5.83
CA ILE A 838 4.72 22.45 6.29
C ILE A 838 4.80 20.98 6.72
N ASN A 839 4.17 20.66 7.85
CA ASN A 839 4.01 19.29 8.30
C ASN A 839 2.74 18.71 7.67
N TYR A 840 2.91 17.84 6.67
CA TYR A 840 1.78 17.29 5.92
C TYR A 840 0.83 16.43 6.77
N GLU A 841 1.35 15.79 7.83
CA GLU A 841 0.53 14.96 8.72
C GLU A 841 -0.38 15.81 9.61
N GLU A 842 0.16 16.87 10.22
CA GLU A 842 -0.62 17.81 11.03
C GLU A 842 -1.58 18.65 10.17
N THR A 843 -1.16 18.98 8.95
CA THR A 843 -1.95 19.72 7.97
C THR A 843 -3.12 18.88 7.45
N GLY A 844 -2.93 17.58 7.26
CA GLY A 844 -3.98 16.62 6.91
C GLY A 844 -5.13 16.53 7.93
N LYS A 845 -4.93 17.05 9.15
CA LYS A 845 -5.91 17.07 10.25
C LYS A 845 -6.68 18.40 10.36
N ARG A 846 -6.38 19.42 9.54
CA ARG A 846 -6.88 20.81 9.68
C ARG A 846 -7.80 21.27 8.54
N HIS A 847 -8.54 22.38 8.74
CA HIS A 847 -9.37 22.98 7.69
C HIS A 847 -8.51 23.81 6.71
N LEU A 848 -8.89 23.93 5.43
CA LEU A 848 -8.13 24.70 4.43
C LEU A 848 -7.84 26.16 4.87
N TYR A 849 -8.83 26.85 5.45
CA TYR A 849 -8.61 28.18 6.05
C TYR A 849 -7.68 28.20 7.27
N ASP A 850 -7.62 27.12 8.07
CA ASP A 850 -6.66 27.02 9.17
C ASP A 850 -5.23 26.93 8.60
N ILE A 851 -5.06 26.13 7.55
CA ILE A 851 -3.80 25.95 6.83
C ILE A 851 -3.38 27.25 6.16
N ALA A 852 -4.31 27.95 5.50
CA ALA A 852 -4.05 29.25 4.89
C ALA A 852 -3.61 30.30 5.93
N THR A 853 -4.19 30.28 7.13
CA THR A 853 -3.80 31.22 8.18
C THR A 853 -2.39 30.93 8.71
N VAL A 854 -2.04 29.65 8.83
CA VAL A 854 -0.66 29.23 9.15
C VAL A 854 0.31 29.71 8.06
N ILE A 855 -0.03 29.56 6.78
CA ILE A 855 0.80 30.06 5.67
C ILE A 855 0.97 31.59 5.75
N ILE A 856 -0.09 32.35 6.02
CA ILE A 856 -0.02 33.82 6.19
C ILE A 856 0.87 34.19 7.37
N HIS A 857 0.81 33.45 8.47
CA HIS A 857 1.67 33.66 9.63
C HIS A 857 3.15 33.47 9.28
N GLU A 858 3.51 32.34 8.67
CA GLU A 858 4.90 32.08 8.22
C GLU A 858 5.37 33.11 7.19
N MET A 859 4.51 33.49 6.25
CA MET A 859 4.81 34.55 5.27
C MET A 859 5.08 35.90 5.92
N THR A 860 4.42 36.19 7.04
CA THR A 860 4.61 37.45 7.75
C THR A 860 6.00 37.51 8.38
N HIS A 861 6.51 36.38 8.89
CA HIS A 861 7.90 36.26 9.33
C HIS A 861 8.90 36.54 8.20
N LEU A 862 8.62 36.01 7.00
CA LEU A 862 9.44 36.24 5.80
C LEU A 862 9.50 37.72 5.39
N VAL A 863 8.34 38.36 5.32
CA VAL A 863 8.20 39.75 4.86
C VAL A 863 8.79 40.75 5.85
N LEU A 864 8.63 40.50 7.14
CA LEU A 864 9.14 41.37 8.20
C LEU A 864 10.59 41.06 8.59
N LYS A 865 11.16 39.96 8.07
CA LYS A 865 12.49 39.44 8.45
C LYS A 865 12.62 39.21 9.96
N THR A 866 11.56 38.70 10.58
CA THR A 866 11.49 38.45 12.02
C THR A 866 11.77 36.99 12.33
N LYS A 867 12.37 36.70 13.49
CA LYS A 867 12.64 35.33 13.90
C LYS A 867 11.35 34.63 14.32
N ASP A 868 11.19 33.39 13.87
CA ASP A 868 10.27 32.42 14.49
C ASP A 868 11.05 31.63 15.55
N TYR A 869 10.61 31.66 16.82
CA TYR A 869 11.34 31.05 17.94
C TYR A 869 10.99 29.56 18.06
N CYS A 870 11.39 28.74 17.09
CA CYS A 870 11.16 27.28 17.12
C CYS A 870 12.05 26.49 18.11
N ASN A 871 12.80 27.12 19.01
CA ASN A 871 13.82 26.42 19.80
C ASN A 871 13.80 26.74 21.32
N SER A 872 12.90 26.12 22.09
CA SER A 872 13.19 25.79 23.50
C SER A 872 12.27 24.67 24.02
N GLN A 873 12.86 23.61 24.59
CA GLN A 873 12.16 22.47 25.21
C GLN A 873 11.55 22.80 26.60
N THR A 874 11.48 24.06 27.01
CA THR A 874 11.21 24.44 28.41
C THR A 874 10.08 25.46 28.61
N VAL A 875 9.35 25.83 27.56
CA VAL A 875 8.15 26.66 27.69
C VAL A 875 7.01 25.98 26.93
N PRO A 876 5.81 25.78 27.51
CA PRO A 876 4.66 25.30 26.77
C PRO A 876 4.38 26.30 25.65
N PHE A 877 4.57 25.89 24.40
CA PHE A 877 4.34 26.75 23.24
C PHE A 877 2.88 27.24 23.25
N PRO A 878 2.62 28.55 23.17
CA PRO A 878 1.31 29.10 22.84
C PRO A 878 1.09 28.97 21.31
N GLY A 879 1.17 27.75 20.78
CA GLY A 879 1.37 27.49 19.34
C GLY A 879 0.44 26.46 18.70
N GLN A 880 -0.66 26.08 19.36
CA GLN A 880 -1.78 25.50 18.63
C GLN A 880 -2.50 26.64 17.92
N PHE A 881 -2.05 27.05 16.73
CA PHE A 881 -2.80 27.98 15.90
C PHE A 881 -3.97 27.22 15.27
N ASP A 882 -5.07 27.12 16.01
CA ASP A 882 -6.38 26.76 15.49
C ASP A 882 -7.14 28.07 15.27
N GLY A 883 -7.50 28.41 14.04
CA GLY A 883 -8.31 29.60 13.72
C GLY A 883 -9.72 29.59 14.33
N LYS A 884 -9.98 28.67 15.27
CA LYS A 884 -11.25 28.37 15.91
C LYS A 884 -11.42 29.02 17.27
N SER A 885 -10.35 29.46 17.92
CA SER A 885 -10.45 29.97 19.29
C SER A 885 -10.44 31.51 19.34
N THR A 886 -11.63 32.11 19.29
CA THR A 886 -11.84 33.54 19.66
C THR A 886 -11.33 33.83 21.08
N LYS A 887 -11.21 32.80 21.93
CA LYS A 887 -10.59 32.82 23.27
C LYS A 887 -9.11 33.25 23.22
N LYS A 888 -8.30 32.66 22.34
CA LYS A 888 -6.86 32.99 22.16
C LYS A 888 -6.68 34.39 21.58
N LEU A 889 -7.45 34.74 20.55
CA LEU A 889 -7.43 36.10 19.96
C LEU A 889 -7.76 37.18 21.01
N ARG A 890 -8.73 36.93 21.90
CA ARG A 890 -9.06 37.83 23.02
C ARG A 890 -7.98 37.85 24.11
N GLN A 891 -7.38 36.71 24.46
CA GLN A 891 -6.28 36.64 25.43
C GLN A 891 -5.08 37.47 24.96
N TYR A 892 -4.73 37.40 23.68
CA TYR A 892 -3.68 38.24 23.09
C TYR A 892 -4.06 39.72 23.05
N ALA A 893 -5.28 40.07 22.62
CA ALA A 893 -5.74 41.46 22.57
C ALA A 893 -5.83 42.13 23.96
N ASN A 894 -6.02 41.35 25.03
CA ASN A 894 -6.11 41.84 26.41
C ASN A 894 -4.76 41.84 27.16
N GLN A 895 -3.66 41.37 26.56
CA GLN A 895 -2.34 41.53 27.17
C GLN A 895 -1.92 43.01 27.08
N PRO A 896 -1.41 43.62 28.16
CA PRO A 896 -0.84 44.97 28.09
C PRO A 896 0.38 44.95 27.16
N ASN A 897 0.17 45.30 25.88
CA ASN A 897 1.18 45.23 24.83
C ASN A 897 2.28 46.29 25.03
N ASN A 898 3.40 45.89 25.60
CA ASN A 898 4.70 46.55 25.40
C ASN A 898 5.44 46.01 24.15
N THR A 899 4.79 45.17 23.36
CA THR A 899 5.39 44.48 22.21
C THR A 899 5.17 45.28 20.91
N PRO A 900 6.23 45.56 20.12
CA PRO A 900 6.14 46.43 18.95
C PRO A 900 5.32 45.85 17.78
N LEU A 901 4.83 46.76 16.92
CA LEU A 901 4.10 46.56 15.64
C LEU A 901 4.81 45.66 14.59
N THR A 902 5.94 45.08 14.96
CA THR A 902 6.82 44.27 14.12
C THR A 902 6.71 42.78 14.41
N GLY A 903 5.79 42.33 15.28
CA GLY A 903 5.53 40.91 15.53
C GLY A 903 4.70 40.29 14.39
N ALA A 904 5.20 39.21 13.79
CA ALA A 904 4.50 38.53 12.69
C ALA A 904 3.11 38.02 13.09
N ASP A 905 2.97 37.56 14.33
CA ASP A 905 1.73 37.09 14.94
C ASP A 905 0.62 38.16 14.90
N ASN A 906 0.96 39.40 15.29
CA ASN A 906 0.01 40.51 15.37
C ASN A 906 -0.47 40.92 13.98
N ILE A 907 0.44 40.93 13.00
CA ILE A 907 0.09 41.28 11.62
C ILE A 907 -0.75 40.17 10.97
N ALA A 908 -0.37 38.90 11.12
CA ALA A 908 -1.15 37.78 10.60
C ALA A 908 -2.56 37.72 11.19
N ASN A 909 -2.71 37.91 12.50
CA ASN A 909 -4.01 37.97 13.18
C ASN A 909 -4.86 39.14 12.69
N LEU A 910 -4.26 40.31 12.49
CA LEU A 910 -4.98 41.48 12.00
C LEU A 910 -5.44 41.28 10.55
N ILE A 911 -4.65 40.62 9.70
CA ILE A 911 -5.05 40.25 8.33
C ILE A 911 -6.30 39.37 8.37
N SER A 912 -6.33 38.33 9.21
CA SER A 912 -7.51 37.47 9.36
C SER A 912 -8.73 38.23 9.88
N LEU A 913 -8.58 39.11 10.87
CA LEU A 913 -9.67 39.92 11.41
C LEU A 913 -10.22 40.92 10.39
N LEU A 914 -9.36 41.56 9.60
CA LEU A 914 -9.74 42.46 8.51
C LEU A 914 -10.50 41.70 7.43
N TYR A 915 -10.00 40.54 7.00
CA TYR A 915 -10.69 39.65 6.07
C TYR A 915 -12.09 39.28 6.57
N TYR A 916 -12.23 38.79 7.81
CA TYR A 916 -13.51 38.40 8.38
C TYR A 916 -14.49 39.57 8.52
N SER A 917 -14.00 40.79 8.76
CA SER A 917 -14.84 41.99 8.83
C SER A 917 -15.48 42.34 7.48
N GLN A 918 -14.80 42.02 6.37
CA GLN A 918 -15.23 42.33 5.01
C GLN A 918 -15.90 41.14 4.30
N ALA A 919 -15.94 39.98 4.94
CA ALA A 919 -16.50 38.77 4.34
C ALA A 919 -17.98 38.96 3.95
N GLY A 920 -18.29 38.59 2.71
CA GLY A 920 -19.65 38.70 2.16
C GLY A 920 -20.57 37.55 2.57
N ASP A 921 -20.03 36.43 3.04
CA ASP A 921 -20.82 35.30 3.48
C ASP A 921 -21.20 35.41 4.96
N THR A 922 -22.43 35.01 5.27
CA THR A 922 -23.03 35.16 6.60
C THR A 922 -22.30 34.36 7.68
N GLN A 923 -21.67 33.22 7.34
CA GLN A 923 -20.97 32.36 8.30
C GLN A 923 -19.66 32.99 8.76
N THR A 924 -18.82 33.45 7.82
CA THR A 924 -17.56 34.13 8.12
C THR A 924 -17.80 35.48 8.81
N LYS A 925 -18.82 36.23 8.39
CA LYS A 925 -19.23 37.48 9.04
C LYS A 925 -19.76 37.26 10.47
N SER A 926 -20.32 36.07 10.75
CA SER A 926 -20.74 35.70 12.11
C SER A 926 -19.56 35.51 13.07
N LEU A 927 -18.39 35.06 12.58
CA LEU A 927 -17.17 34.94 13.39
C LEU A 927 -16.68 36.32 13.87
N TYR A 928 -16.65 37.29 12.95
CA TYR A 928 -16.34 38.68 13.27
C TYR A 928 -17.37 39.29 14.26
N THR A 929 -18.65 39.00 14.07
CA THR A 929 -19.72 39.45 14.99
C THR A 929 -19.55 38.88 16.40
N ARG A 930 -19.19 37.59 16.51
CA ARG A 930 -18.92 36.93 17.80
C ARG A 930 -17.65 37.46 18.48
N TYR A 931 -16.60 37.77 17.71
CA TYR A 931 -15.42 38.48 18.23
C TYR A 931 -15.81 39.82 18.86
N LYS A 932 -16.59 40.67 18.15
CA LYS A 932 -17.08 41.95 18.69
C LYS A 932 -17.95 41.80 19.95
N GLN A 933 -18.81 40.79 20.00
CA GLN A 933 -19.63 40.48 21.19
C GLN A 933 -18.80 39.98 22.39
N SER A 934 -17.66 39.33 22.13
CA SER A 934 -16.78 38.82 23.19
C SER A 934 -15.98 39.92 23.89
N LEU A 935 -15.64 41.00 23.18
CA LEU A 935 -14.93 42.16 23.73
C LEU A 935 -15.82 42.97 24.70
N SER A 936 -17.14 42.99 24.51
CA SER A 936 -18.08 43.83 25.28
C SER A 936 -18.60 43.22 26.59
N LYS A 937 -18.29 41.95 26.91
CA LYS A 937 -18.74 41.28 28.15
C LYS A 937 -17.58 40.98 29.11
N SER A 938 -17.53 41.70 30.23
CA SER A 938 -16.65 41.42 31.36
C SER A 938 -17.23 40.28 32.21
N GLY A 939 -16.77 39.06 31.98
CA GLY A 939 -17.10 37.89 32.78
C GLY A 939 -18.15 36.98 32.13
N TRP A 940 -17.71 35.88 31.52
CA TRP A 940 -18.55 34.69 31.29
C TRP A 940 -17.69 33.42 31.12
N GLN A 941 -18.30 32.30 31.50
CA GLN A 941 -17.74 30.97 31.78
C GLN A 941 -17.22 30.21 30.55
N GLU A 942 -16.19 29.38 30.78
CA GLU A 942 -15.34 28.71 29.78
C GLU A 942 -16.03 27.64 28.90
N SER A 943 -17.26 27.23 29.17
CA SER A 943 -17.86 26.01 28.58
C SER A 943 -18.82 26.25 27.40
N LEU A 944 -19.02 27.49 26.94
CA LEU A 944 -20.04 27.83 25.93
C LEU A 944 -19.48 28.11 24.51
N LEU A 945 -18.16 28.05 24.31
CA LEU A 945 -17.51 28.36 23.01
C LEU A 945 -16.42 27.34 22.66
N ASP A 946 -16.68 26.07 22.92
CA ASP A 946 -15.89 24.97 22.36
C ASP A 946 -16.40 24.63 20.95
N PHE A 947 -15.60 24.95 19.92
CA PHE A 947 -15.89 24.61 18.51
C PHE A 947 -15.58 23.13 18.18
N SER A 948 -15.39 22.27 19.20
CA SER A 948 -15.38 20.81 19.05
C SER A 948 -16.75 20.25 18.62
N GLY A 949 -17.84 20.99 18.85
CA GLY A 949 -19.20 20.66 18.42
C GLY A 949 -19.60 21.31 17.09
N ALA A 950 -20.02 20.48 16.13
CA ALA A 950 -20.59 20.77 14.81
C ALA A 950 -20.89 22.24 14.45
N MET A 951 -20.18 22.76 13.43
CA MET A 951 -20.76 23.79 12.57
C MET A 951 -21.99 23.22 11.86
N PRO A 952 -23.12 23.95 11.73
CA PRO A 952 -24.22 23.52 10.89
C PRO A 952 -23.73 23.34 9.45
N GLU A 953 -24.03 22.18 8.86
CA GLU A 953 -23.69 21.80 7.50
C GLU A 953 -24.09 22.87 6.48
N VAL A 954 -23.11 23.65 6.04
CA VAL A 954 -23.09 24.24 4.70
C VAL A 954 -21.81 23.72 4.06
N SER A 955 -21.95 23.17 2.86
CA SER A 955 -20.95 22.41 2.11
C SER A 955 -19.63 23.17 1.87
N TRP A 956 -18.66 23.04 2.78
CA TRP A 956 -17.28 23.50 2.59
C TRP A 956 -16.29 22.39 2.99
N PRO A 957 -15.27 22.09 2.16
CA PRO A 957 -14.48 20.88 2.28
C PRO A 957 -13.50 20.94 3.47
N ARG A 958 -13.66 20.01 4.41
CA ARG A 958 -12.65 19.65 5.41
C ARG A 958 -11.64 18.70 4.79
N VAL A 959 -10.38 18.76 5.22
CA VAL A 959 -9.37 17.74 4.85
C VAL A 959 -9.67 16.40 5.53
N ASN A 960 -10.49 16.41 6.60
CA ASN A 960 -11.05 15.19 7.19
C ASN A 960 -12.50 15.39 7.65
N SER A 961 -13.43 14.76 6.93
CA SER A 961 -14.44 13.90 7.54
C SER A 961 -14.93 12.91 6.48
N ALA A 962 -14.99 11.63 6.83
CA ALA A 962 -15.53 10.52 6.03
C ALA A 962 -17.04 10.65 5.70
N GLU A 963 -17.55 11.89 5.66
CA GLU A 963 -18.95 12.25 5.51
C GLU A 963 -19.21 13.03 4.21
N ILE A 964 -18.18 13.61 3.58
CA ILE A 964 -18.31 14.23 2.24
C ILE A 964 -18.16 13.20 1.11
N GLN A 965 -17.45 12.08 1.34
CA GLN A 965 -17.54 10.90 0.45
C GLN A 965 -18.97 10.29 0.42
N ARG A 966 -19.83 10.62 1.38
CA ARG A 966 -21.25 10.19 1.39
C ARG A 966 -22.20 11.11 0.61
N ARG A 967 -21.78 12.29 0.13
CA ARG A 967 -22.69 13.29 -0.49
C ARG A 967 -22.45 13.60 -1.97
N VAL A 968 -21.62 12.84 -2.69
CA VAL A 968 -21.40 12.99 -4.15
C VAL A 968 -21.99 11.83 -4.96
N LEU A 969 -23.11 11.25 -4.49
CA LEU A 969 -24.03 10.49 -5.34
C LEU A 969 -25.39 11.18 -5.30
N PRO A 970 -26.00 11.50 -6.46
CA PRO A 970 -27.28 12.18 -6.50
C PRO A 970 -28.38 11.18 -6.16
N VAL A 971 -28.97 11.28 -4.96
CA VAL A 971 -30.31 10.75 -4.70
C VAL A 971 -31.14 11.83 -4.03
N SER A 972 -32.14 12.27 -4.79
CA SER A 972 -33.27 13.09 -4.39
C SER A 972 -33.86 12.64 -3.05
N ARG A 973 -34.08 13.58 -2.13
CA ARG A 973 -35.00 13.40 -1.01
C ARG A 973 -36.21 14.30 -1.19
N ILE A 974 -37.35 13.69 -1.45
CA ILE A 974 -38.68 14.28 -1.20
C ILE A 974 -39.19 13.70 0.13
N LYS A 975 -39.87 14.56 0.92
CA LYS A 975 -41.13 14.34 1.70
C LYS A 975 -41.02 14.75 3.19
N PRO A 976 -42.15 15.02 3.90
CA PRO A 976 -43.34 15.84 3.56
C PRO A 976 -43.92 16.63 4.79
N ALA A 977 -44.93 17.48 4.56
CA ALA A 977 -46.12 17.84 5.39
C ALA A 977 -46.51 19.32 5.14
N SER A 978 -47.74 19.81 5.03
CA SER A 978 -49.14 19.32 5.00
C SER A 978 -50.03 20.54 4.75
N ALA A 979 -51.05 20.48 3.88
CA ALA A 979 -52.37 21.13 4.04
C ALA A 979 -53.20 21.05 2.73
N HIS A 980 -54.43 20.55 2.88
CA HIS A 980 -55.50 20.27 1.91
C HIS A 980 -55.38 19.01 1.05
#